data_AF-A0A0N4ZND2-F1
#
_entry.id   AF-A0A0N4ZND2-F1
#
_cell.length_a   1.000
_cell.length_b   1.000
_cell.length_c   1.000
_cell.angle_alpha   90.00
_cell.angle_beta   90.00
_cell.angle_gamma   90.00
#
_symmetry.space_group_name_H-M   'P 1'
#
loop_
_entity.id
_entity.type
_entity.pdbx_description
1 polymer ?
#
loop_
_entity_poly.entity_id
_entity_poly.type
_entity_poly.pdbx_seq_one_letter_code
_entity_poly.pdbx_strand_id
1 'polypeptide(L)'
;MVKVIIKGGVWKNTEDEILKAAVMKYGKNQWSRIASLLHRKSAKQCKARWEEWLDPRIKKTEWSREEDEKLLHLAKIMPTQWRTIAPMVGRTAAQCLERYDELLDEAQRRAEGIDDDIEGKDVKKLKAGEIDPAPESRPARPDPIDMDEDELEMLSEARARLANTKGKKAKRKAREKQLSEARRLSALQRKRELRAAGIDIGDPNYKAKKKEDYIDYNASVPFQLPIPAGFYDPSDDSFNKSECVDKYKTQDPIPDENKLRREDKKKIQKRKQEELPETIFKRPDEIKRSKLVLPAPQVTDKEIEEIVKLGKINQMAKEMIDDSASSNLLHDYEESSRVTFNARSVRTPAIRDDHIAKEVETILALQNTESSLKGGLNTPLNDLNIKSGLPEHQVASTPNVILQALAGTPIHGSGEDSIRMSQTPAGLTPAATPFRDQLNLNKDADGYDETFDWKAAIASLPKPTNQFEIVLPDENEEEEEEDENMEIDVEDAFEVNERRRRLIEEKEKKLLKRRSTVYQRKLLQPSKVNFSLFKKSYDRSEYGNAMKLISKEMENLVKWDVSNVITENMDNNITPEMIEEARKLVEEENTEKPEYDHEMASAMDLCFNELISFEGKLTRLGNLNRKDQMDSLVKELDTLDGWLQKLGSAVAKIDKKLQIKMIGYFKVADKLIKKIEEKRHERQNVQLQIDAFSRLYQHELGSIERRIGKLQSEVNILQERENELQKQYGARMAILSE
;
A
#
# COMPACT_ATOMS: atom_id res chain seq x y z
N MET A 1 -23.87 -40.94 -19.38
CA MET A 1 -24.35 -41.27 -18.02
C MET A 1 -24.08 -40.07 -17.12
N VAL A 2 -25.10 -39.43 -16.53
CA VAL A 2 -24.86 -38.29 -15.62
C VAL A 2 -24.38 -38.84 -14.29
N LYS A 3 -23.15 -38.49 -13.86
CA LYS A 3 -22.59 -38.92 -12.57
C LYS A 3 -23.42 -38.25 -11.46
N VAL A 4 -24.34 -39.01 -10.84
CA VAL A 4 -25.17 -38.52 -9.73
C VAL A 4 -24.27 -38.35 -8.51
N ILE A 5 -23.79 -37.13 -8.29
CA ILE A 5 -22.94 -36.80 -7.14
C ILE A 5 -23.83 -36.74 -5.90
N ILE A 6 -23.87 -37.85 -5.16
CA ILE A 6 -24.43 -37.88 -3.80
C ILE A 6 -23.52 -37.02 -2.91
N LYS A 7 -24.06 -35.92 -2.37
CA LYS A 7 -23.32 -34.94 -1.57
C LYS A 7 -23.49 -35.20 -0.07
N GLY A 8 -22.42 -35.02 0.69
CA GLY A 8 -22.39 -35.20 2.15
C GLY A 8 -21.57 -36.39 2.60
N GLY A 9 -21.98 -36.98 3.72
CA GLY A 9 -21.16 -37.91 4.50
C GLY A 9 -20.20 -37.18 5.44
N VAL A 10 -19.45 -37.96 6.21
CA VAL A 10 -18.49 -37.48 7.21
C VAL A 10 -17.42 -36.55 6.61
N TRP A 11 -16.93 -35.62 7.42
CA TRP A 11 -15.81 -34.73 7.07
C TRP A 11 -14.47 -35.43 7.33
N LYS A 12 -13.58 -35.41 6.34
CA LYS A 12 -12.17 -35.82 6.48
C LYS A 12 -11.28 -34.62 6.79
N ASN A 13 -10.10 -34.84 7.38
CA ASN A 13 -9.17 -33.76 7.71
C ASN A 13 -8.61 -33.07 6.45
N THR A 14 -8.39 -33.79 5.34
CA THR A 14 -8.12 -33.21 4.01
C THR A 14 -9.17 -32.19 3.57
N GLU A 15 -10.46 -32.52 3.68
CA GLU A 15 -11.56 -31.64 3.28
C GLU A 15 -11.60 -30.37 4.15
N ASP A 16 -11.38 -30.52 5.47
CA ASP A 16 -11.33 -29.40 6.42
C ASP A 16 -10.14 -28.46 6.15
N GLU A 17 -8.95 -28.98 5.84
CA GLU A 17 -7.78 -28.17 5.50
C GLU A 17 -7.95 -27.43 4.15
N ILE A 18 -8.54 -28.09 3.15
CA ILE A 18 -8.91 -27.44 1.89
C ILE A 18 -9.96 -26.35 2.15
N LEU A 19 -10.96 -26.61 3.01
CA LEU A 19 -11.98 -25.64 3.38
C LEU A 19 -11.37 -24.41 4.09
N LYS A 20 -10.44 -24.59 5.04
CA LYS A 20 -9.68 -23.50 5.65
C LYS A 20 -8.93 -22.67 4.61
N ALA A 21 -8.13 -23.31 3.76
CA ALA A 21 -7.34 -22.63 2.73
C ALA A 21 -8.23 -21.91 1.68
N ALA A 22 -9.39 -22.47 1.36
CA ALA A 22 -10.37 -21.87 0.45
C ALA A 22 -11.07 -20.66 1.09
N VAL A 23 -11.43 -20.70 2.37
CA VAL A 23 -11.97 -19.54 3.12
C VAL A 23 -10.91 -18.44 3.24
N MET A 24 -9.65 -18.77 3.48
CA MET A 24 -8.54 -17.79 3.49
C MET A 24 -8.39 -17.07 2.14
N LYS A 25 -8.69 -17.72 1.00
CA LYS A 25 -8.58 -17.12 -0.34
C LYS A 25 -9.86 -16.41 -0.81
N TYR A 26 -11.04 -16.97 -0.53
CA TYR A 26 -12.31 -16.52 -1.11
C TYR A 26 -13.25 -15.83 -0.12
N GLY A 27 -12.93 -15.86 1.18
CA GLY A 27 -13.73 -15.27 2.25
C GLY A 27 -15.03 -16.02 2.56
N LYS A 28 -15.70 -15.60 3.64
CA LYS A 28 -16.92 -16.25 4.18
C LYS A 28 -18.21 -16.02 3.37
N ASN A 29 -18.12 -15.39 2.20
CA ASN A 29 -19.29 -15.04 1.37
C ASN A 29 -19.40 -15.86 0.07
N GLN A 30 -18.35 -16.59 -0.34
CA GLN A 30 -18.27 -17.27 -1.65
C GLN A 30 -18.39 -18.80 -1.55
N TRP A 31 -19.33 -19.32 -0.73
CA TRP A 31 -19.49 -20.75 -0.44
C TRP A 31 -19.64 -21.65 -1.67
N SER A 32 -20.30 -21.18 -2.74
CA SER A 32 -20.42 -21.94 -3.99
C SER A 32 -19.05 -22.17 -4.67
N ARG A 33 -18.17 -21.17 -4.60
CA ARG A 33 -16.80 -21.26 -5.12
C ARG A 33 -15.92 -22.16 -4.26
N ILE A 34 -16.10 -22.11 -2.94
CA ILE A 34 -15.42 -22.98 -1.98
C ILE A 34 -15.83 -24.45 -2.21
N ALA A 35 -17.13 -24.74 -2.27
CA ALA A 35 -17.63 -26.08 -2.57
C ALA A 35 -17.16 -26.62 -3.94
N SER A 36 -16.87 -25.74 -4.90
CA SER A 36 -16.30 -26.18 -6.19
C SER A 36 -14.88 -26.76 -6.10
N LEU A 37 -14.19 -26.67 -4.96
CA LEU A 37 -12.93 -27.37 -4.65
C LEU A 37 -13.16 -28.71 -3.91
N LEU A 38 -14.36 -28.99 -3.42
CA LEU A 38 -14.70 -30.16 -2.59
C LEU A 38 -15.78 -30.99 -3.29
N HIS A 39 -15.35 -31.90 -4.17
CA HIS A 39 -16.20 -32.71 -5.06
C HIS A 39 -17.45 -33.34 -4.41
N ARG A 40 -17.37 -33.77 -3.14
CA ARG A 40 -18.48 -34.42 -2.41
C ARG A 40 -19.24 -33.51 -1.42
N LYS A 41 -18.84 -32.25 -1.24
CA LYS A 41 -19.46 -31.34 -0.26
C LYS A 41 -20.21 -30.19 -0.94
N SER A 42 -21.40 -29.88 -0.44
CA SER A 42 -22.25 -28.79 -0.93
C SER A 42 -21.86 -27.43 -0.33
N ALA A 43 -22.22 -26.32 -0.98
CA ALA A 43 -22.01 -24.97 -0.46
C ALA A 43 -22.66 -24.75 0.92
N LYS A 44 -23.84 -25.33 1.15
CA LYS A 44 -24.51 -25.31 2.45
C LYS A 44 -23.72 -26.06 3.53
N GLN A 45 -23.18 -27.23 3.18
CA GLN A 45 -22.39 -28.09 4.07
C GLN A 45 -21.06 -27.42 4.41
N CYS A 46 -20.37 -26.80 3.42
CA CYS A 46 -19.15 -26.03 3.66
C CYS A 46 -19.40 -24.83 4.59
N LYS A 47 -20.54 -24.14 4.44
CA LYS A 47 -20.93 -23.04 5.32
C LYS A 47 -21.20 -23.53 6.74
N ALA A 48 -22.05 -24.54 6.91
CA ALA A 48 -22.39 -25.11 8.21
C ALA A 48 -21.15 -25.68 8.92
N ARG A 49 -20.29 -26.45 8.22
CA ARG A 49 -19.01 -26.93 8.74
C ARG A 49 -18.11 -25.80 9.23
N TRP A 50 -18.09 -24.67 8.52
CA TRP A 50 -17.36 -23.50 8.97
C TRP A 50 -17.96 -22.88 10.24
N GLU A 51 -19.27 -22.61 10.24
CA GLU A 51 -19.97 -21.93 11.34
C GLU A 51 -20.14 -22.82 12.60
N GLU A 52 -20.07 -24.14 12.48
CA GLU A 52 -20.28 -25.10 13.58
C GLU A 52 -18.99 -25.73 14.11
N TRP A 53 -17.93 -25.85 13.27
CA TRP A 53 -16.67 -26.50 13.67
C TRP A 53 -15.38 -25.74 13.33
N LEU A 54 -15.25 -25.07 12.17
CA LEU A 54 -13.94 -24.53 11.74
C LEU A 54 -13.67 -23.07 12.08
N ASP A 55 -14.67 -22.26 12.40
CA ASP A 55 -14.44 -20.86 12.76
C ASP A 55 -13.63 -20.79 14.07
N PRO A 56 -12.46 -20.11 14.11
CA PRO A 56 -11.59 -20.06 15.30
C PRO A 56 -12.23 -19.33 16.49
N ARG A 57 -13.40 -18.71 16.32
CA ARG A 57 -14.21 -18.15 17.42
C ARG A 57 -14.93 -19.22 18.27
N ILE A 58 -15.02 -20.46 17.79
CA ILE A 58 -15.75 -21.55 18.45
C ILE A 58 -14.85 -22.15 19.54
N LYS A 59 -15.26 -22.04 20.81
CA LYS A 59 -14.55 -22.70 21.91
C LYS A 59 -14.72 -24.22 21.81
N LYS A 60 -13.60 -24.94 21.79
CA LYS A 60 -13.52 -26.42 21.84
C LYS A 60 -12.83 -26.95 23.10
N THR A 61 -12.62 -26.07 24.08
CA THR A 61 -12.19 -26.45 25.43
C THR A 61 -13.32 -27.13 26.18
N GLU A 62 -12.99 -27.80 27.28
CA GLU A 62 -13.96 -28.31 28.26
C GLU A 62 -14.94 -27.21 28.74
N TRP A 63 -16.10 -27.61 29.25
CA TRP A 63 -17.12 -26.70 29.77
C TRP A 63 -16.72 -26.19 31.16
N SER A 64 -16.87 -24.89 31.40
CA SER A 64 -16.72 -24.34 32.75
C SER A 64 -18.04 -24.44 33.51
N ARG A 65 -17.96 -24.54 34.84
CA ARG A 65 -19.13 -24.55 35.71
C ARG A 65 -20.04 -23.33 35.50
N GLU A 66 -19.45 -22.15 35.24
CA GLU A 66 -20.21 -20.93 34.91
C GLU A 66 -20.94 -21.02 33.57
N GLU A 67 -20.35 -21.71 32.58
CA GLU A 67 -21.00 -21.96 31.28
C GLU A 67 -22.16 -22.96 31.44
N ASP A 68 -21.99 -24.02 32.25
CA ASP A 68 -23.04 -25.01 32.55
C ASP A 68 -24.21 -24.39 33.36
N GLU A 69 -23.92 -23.62 34.42
CA GLU A 69 -24.96 -22.94 35.22
C GLU A 69 -25.75 -21.93 34.37
N LYS A 70 -25.07 -21.18 33.49
CA LYS A 70 -25.70 -20.26 32.53
C LYS A 70 -26.53 -21.02 31.48
N LEU A 71 -26.03 -22.14 30.97
CA LEU A 71 -26.74 -22.99 30.00
C LEU A 71 -28.05 -23.51 30.60
N LEU A 72 -28.02 -24.08 31.80
CA LEU A 72 -29.20 -24.58 32.51
C LEU A 72 -30.22 -23.47 32.79
N HIS A 73 -29.75 -22.29 33.24
CA HIS A 73 -30.61 -21.14 33.50
C HIS A 73 -31.31 -20.65 32.21
N LEU A 74 -30.56 -20.50 31.11
CA LEU A 74 -31.12 -20.04 29.82
C LEU A 74 -32.03 -21.09 29.18
N ALA A 75 -31.71 -22.39 29.27
CA ALA A 75 -32.57 -23.46 28.79
C ALA A 75 -33.90 -23.53 29.58
N LYS A 76 -33.88 -23.19 30.88
CA LYS A 76 -35.07 -23.11 31.71
C LYS A 76 -35.97 -21.91 31.37
N ILE A 77 -35.38 -20.78 30.96
CA ILE A 77 -36.11 -19.55 30.55
C ILE A 77 -36.61 -19.64 29.11
N MET A 78 -35.81 -20.22 28.19
CA MET A 78 -36.10 -20.33 26.77
C MET A 78 -36.06 -21.80 26.30
N PRO A 79 -37.10 -22.60 26.59
CA PRO A 79 -37.13 -24.02 26.26
C PRO A 79 -36.83 -24.29 24.77
N THR A 80 -35.87 -25.19 24.51
CA THR A 80 -35.45 -25.69 23.18
C THR A 80 -34.95 -24.65 22.16
N GLN A 81 -34.73 -23.39 22.54
CA GLN A 81 -34.29 -22.32 21.63
C GLN A 81 -32.76 -22.23 21.47
N TRP A 82 -32.11 -23.34 21.12
CA TRP A 82 -30.64 -23.48 21.10
C TRP A 82 -29.89 -22.45 20.26
N ARG A 83 -30.48 -21.99 19.14
CA ARG A 83 -29.89 -20.92 18.29
C ARG A 83 -29.87 -19.55 18.96
N THR A 84 -30.78 -19.29 19.90
CA THR A 84 -30.85 -18.05 20.70
C THR A 84 -29.95 -18.15 21.94
N ILE A 85 -29.86 -19.33 22.55
CA ILE A 85 -29.03 -19.59 23.74
C ILE A 85 -27.53 -19.57 23.39
N ALA A 86 -27.14 -20.20 22.27
CA ALA A 86 -25.74 -20.37 21.88
C ALA A 86 -24.90 -19.08 21.87
N PRO A 87 -25.34 -17.96 21.24
CA PRO A 87 -24.61 -16.69 21.31
C PRO A 87 -24.44 -16.12 22.72
N MET A 88 -25.40 -16.37 23.63
CA MET A 88 -25.38 -15.86 25.01
C MET A 88 -24.43 -16.67 25.92
N VAL A 89 -24.24 -17.97 25.62
CA VAL A 89 -23.28 -18.85 26.30
C VAL A 89 -21.87 -18.71 25.68
N GLY A 90 -21.78 -18.40 24.38
CA GLY A 90 -20.50 -18.30 23.65
C GLY A 90 -20.00 -19.65 23.09
N ARG A 91 -20.94 -20.57 22.81
CA ARG A 91 -20.69 -21.93 22.28
C ARG A 91 -21.59 -22.19 21.06
N THR A 92 -21.33 -23.24 20.27
CA THR A 92 -22.19 -23.61 19.13
C THR A 92 -23.52 -24.22 19.63
N ALA A 93 -24.63 -24.01 18.89
CA ALA A 93 -25.94 -24.55 19.26
C ALA A 93 -25.97 -26.08 19.42
N ALA A 94 -25.22 -26.83 18.58
CA ALA A 94 -25.05 -28.27 18.72
C ALA A 94 -24.34 -28.64 20.02
N GLN A 95 -23.24 -27.97 20.36
CA GLN A 95 -22.52 -28.18 21.63
C GLN A 95 -23.40 -27.89 22.85
N CYS A 96 -24.23 -26.83 22.79
CA CYS A 96 -25.14 -26.47 23.88
C CYS A 96 -26.22 -27.54 24.12
N LEU A 97 -26.76 -28.11 23.06
CA LEU A 97 -27.74 -29.20 23.14
C LEU A 97 -27.08 -30.49 23.67
N GLU A 98 -25.96 -30.91 23.08
CA GLU A 98 -25.24 -32.13 23.50
C GLU A 98 -24.84 -32.06 24.98
N ARG A 99 -24.34 -30.90 25.44
CA ARG A 99 -24.02 -30.67 26.86
C ARG A 99 -25.25 -30.65 27.77
N TYR A 100 -26.35 -30.06 27.33
CA TYR A 100 -27.57 -30.02 28.13
C TYR A 100 -28.17 -31.41 28.32
N ASP A 101 -28.18 -32.21 27.25
CA ASP A 101 -28.63 -33.60 27.29
C ASP A 101 -27.71 -34.43 28.22
N GLU A 102 -26.38 -34.29 28.12
CA GLU A 102 -25.40 -34.89 29.07
C GLU A 102 -25.70 -34.54 30.54
N LEU A 103 -25.99 -33.27 30.84
CA LEU A 103 -26.27 -32.80 32.21
C LEU A 103 -27.59 -33.33 32.76
N LEU A 104 -28.62 -33.46 31.91
CA LEU A 104 -29.88 -34.12 32.29
C LEU A 104 -29.69 -35.61 32.54
N ASP A 105 -28.95 -36.28 31.66
CA ASP A 105 -28.58 -37.68 31.77
C ASP A 105 -27.78 -37.98 33.04
N GLU A 106 -26.79 -37.13 33.38
CA GLU A 106 -26.01 -37.23 34.62
C GLU A 106 -26.89 -37.01 35.87
N ALA A 107 -27.80 -36.04 35.82
CA ALA A 107 -28.76 -35.80 36.90
C ALA A 107 -29.74 -36.97 37.09
N GLN A 108 -30.23 -37.57 35.99
CA GLN A 108 -31.11 -38.73 36.03
C GLN A 108 -30.37 -39.97 36.55
N ARG A 109 -29.17 -40.28 36.04
CA ARG A 109 -28.33 -41.38 36.56
C ARG A 109 -28.05 -41.24 38.06
N ARG A 110 -27.71 -40.02 38.51
CA ARG A 110 -27.48 -39.70 39.92
C ARG A 110 -28.75 -39.81 40.79
N ALA A 111 -29.93 -39.52 40.23
CA ALA A 111 -31.21 -39.65 40.93
C ALA A 111 -31.72 -41.10 41.00
N GLU A 112 -31.43 -41.92 39.99
CA GLU A 112 -31.80 -43.35 39.95
C GLU A 112 -30.83 -44.25 40.74
N GLY A 113 -29.64 -43.74 41.11
CA GLY A 113 -28.69 -44.45 41.97
C GLY A 113 -28.07 -45.68 41.31
N ILE A 114 -27.88 -45.63 40.00
CA ILE A 114 -27.35 -46.74 39.18
C ILE A 114 -25.83 -46.56 39.04
N ASP A 115 -25.06 -47.48 39.64
CA ASP A 115 -23.62 -47.63 39.39
C ASP A 115 -23.35 -48.11 37.95
N ASP A 116 -22.14 -47.85 37.43
CA ASP A 116 -21.75 -47.92 36.00
C ASP A 116 -21.92 -49.30 35.30
N ASP A 117 -22.29 -50.37 36.01
CA ASP A 117 -22.23 -51.77 35.55
C ASP A 117 -23.59 -52.40 35.11
N ILE A 118 -24.65 -51.62 34.88
CA ILE A 118 -25.95 -52.14 34.41
C ILE A 118 -26.24 -51.77 32.94
N GLU A 119 -25.76 -52.60 32.02
CA GLU A 119 -26.08 -52.58 30.56
C GLU A 119 -27.57 -52.89 30.23
N GLY A 120 -28.50 -52.67 31.16
CA GLY A 120 -29.83 -53.30 31.15
C GLY A 120 -30.98 -52.50 30.54
N LYS A 121 -30.84 -51.18 30.32
CA LYS A 121 -31.91 -50.32 29.81
C LYS A 121 -31.41 -49.40 28.71
N ASP A 122 -31.99 -49.56 27.51
CA ASP A 122 -31.79 -48.72 26.31
C ASP A 122 -30.47 -48.81 25.51
N VAL A 123 -29.80 -49.97 25.52
CA VAL A 123 -28.57 -50.26 24.73
C VAL A 123 -28.67 -49.95 23.20
N LYS A 124 -29.88 -49.78 22.65
CA LYS A 124 -30.11 -49.49 21.22
C LYS A 124 -31.22 -48.48 20.93
N LYS A 125 -31.13 -47.28 21.52
CA LYS A 125 -31.76 -46.06 20.94
C LYS A 125 -30.89 -45.39 19.86
N LEU A 126 -29.63 -45.80 19.71
CA LEU A 126 -28.75 -45.32 18.65
C LEU A 126 -29.25 -45.80 17.26
N LYS A 127 -29.44 -44.85 16.34
CA LYS A 127 -29.98 -45.06 14.99
C LYS A 127 -29.01 -45.83 14.08
N ALA A 128 -28.96 -47.15 14.25
CA ALA A 128 -28.09 -48.02 13.46
C ALA A 128 -28.49 -48.03 11.97
N GLY A 129 -27.57 -47.63 11.10
CA GLY A 129 -27.76 -47.63 9.63
C GLY A 129 -28.34 -46.33 9.05
N GLU A 130 -28.70 -45.34 9.86
CA GLU A 130 -29.08 -44.01 9.37
C GLU A 130 -27.85 -43.13 9.07
N ILE A 131 -28.01 -42.17 8.17
CA ILE A 131 -27.02 -41.12 7.92
C ILE A 131 -27.17 -40.06 9.03
N ASP A 132 -26.08 -39.69 9.69
CA ASP A 132 -26.07 -38.59 10.68
C ASP A 132 -26.71 -37.33 10.06
N PRO A 133 -27.74 -36.72 10.68
CA PRO A 133 -28.34 -35.49 10.20
C PRO A 133 -27.45 -34.24 10.28
N ALA A 134 -26.42 -34.23 11.15
CA ALA A 134 -25.56 -33.07 11.42
C ALA A 134 -24.05 -33.40 11.46
N PRO A 135 -23.48 -34.05 10.42
CA PRO A 135 -22.07 -34.46 10.38
C PRO A 135 -21.10 -33.27 10.40
N GLU A 136 -21.57 -32.05 10.07
CA GLU A 136 -20.84 -30.80 10.19
C GLU A 136 -20.40 -30.47 11.63
N SER A 137 -21.11 -30.99 12.64
CA SER A 137 -20.79 -30.77 14.06
C SER A 137 -19.72 -31.71 14.62
N ARG A 138 -19.46 -32.84 13.96
CA ARG A 138 -18.61 -33.93 14.46
C ARG A 138 -17.11 -33.71 14.17
N PRO A 139 -16.18 -34.26 14.97
CA PRO A 139 -14.74 -34.23 14.64
C PRO A 139 -14.44 -34.80 13.24
N ALA A 140 -13.44 -34.24 12.57
CA ALA A 140 -13.00 -34.76 11.27
C ALA A 140 -12.34 -36.13 11.43
N ARG A 141 -12.54 -37.04 10.46
CA ARG A 141 -11.77 -38.29 10.43
C ARG A 141 -10.32 -38.00 10.04
N PRO A 142 -9.33 -38.58 10.75
CA PRO A 142 -7.94 -38.55 10.33
C PRO A 142 -7.77 -39.12 8.92
N ASP A 143 -6.79 -38.60 8.21
CA ASP A 143 -6.47 -39.00 6.84
C ASP A 143 -5.81 -40.39 6.85
N PRO A 144 -6.22 -41.34 5.98
CA PRO A 144 -5.55 -42.64 5.88
C PRO A 144 -4.10 -42.51 5.38
N ILE A 145 -3.25 -43.49 5.69
CA ILE A 145 -1.85 -43.50 5.25
C ILE A 145 -1.76 -43.61 3.71
N ASP A 146 -2.60 -44.48 3.15
CA ASP A 146 -2.79 -44.61 1.71
C ASP A 146 -4.07 -43.84 1.34
N MET A 147 -3.88 -42.75 0.60
CA MET A 147 -4.92 -41.79 0.25
C MET A 147 -5.51 -42.17 -1.10
N ASP A 148 -6.84 -42.09 -1.27
CA ASP A 148 -7.48 -42.48 -2.53
C ASP A 148 -7.20 -41.47 -3.67
N GLU A 149 -7.32 -41.93 -4.93
CA GLU A 149 -7.06 -41.09 -6.11
C GLU A 149 -7.95 -39.82 -6.13
N ASP A 150 -9.20 -39.95 -5.67
CA ASP A 150 -10.16 -38.87 -5.47
C ASP A 150 -9.58 -37.77 -4.55
N GLU A 151 -8.95 -38.14 -3.44
CA GLU A 151 -8.31 -37.22 -2.49
C GLU A 151 -7.01 -36.59 -3.01
N LEU A 152 -6.15 -37.36 -3.68
CA LEU A 152 -4.95 -36.81 -4.32
C LEU A 152 -5.32 -35.82 -5.44
N GLU A 153 -6.29 -36.18 -6.29
CA GLU A 153 -6.77 -35.31 -7.35
C GLU A 153 -7.38 -34.02 -6.74
N MET A 154 -8.25 -34.14 -5.74
CA MET A 154 -8.84 -33.02 -5.00
C MET A 154 -7.76 -32.10 -4.39
N LEU A 155 -6.72 -32.66 -3.75
CA LEU A 155 -5.61 -31.87 -3.19
C LEU A 155 -4.79 -31.18 -4.30
N SER A 156 -4.55 -31.85 -5.42
CA SER A 156 -3.82 -31.29 -6.56
C SER A 156 -4.60 -30.14 -7.22
N GLU A 157 -5.91 -30.31 -7.40
CA GLU A 157 -6.81 -29.29 -7.93
C GLU A 157 -6.92 -28.11 -6.96
N ALA A 158 -7.07 -28.36 -5.66
CA ALA A 158 -7.09 -27.31 -4.64
C ALA A 158 -5.80 -26.49 -4.69
N ARG A 159 -4.62 -27.11 -4.69
CA ARG A 159 -3.32 -26.43 -4.83
C ARG A 159 -3.26 -25.59 -6.11
N ALA A 160 -3.66 -26.14 -7.26
CA ALA A 160 -3.66 -25.44 -8.54
C ALA A 160 -4.65 -24.25 -8.55
N ARG A 161 -5.87 -24.42 -8.06
CA ARG A 161 -6.90 -23.36 -7.97
C ARG A 161 -6.53 -22.28 -6.95
N LEU A 162 -5.86 -22.62 -5.85
CA LEU A 162 -5.33 -21.67 -4.87
C LEU A 162 -4.13 -20.89 -5.41
N ALA A 163 -3.22 -21.51 -6.17
CA ALA A 163 -2.11 -20.82 -6.84
C ALA A 163 -2.57 -19.85 -7.95
N ASN A 164 -3.65 -20.19 -8.66
CA ASN A 164 -4.15 -19.39 -9.79
C ASN A 164 -4.82 -18.07 -9.35
N THR A 165 -4.23 -16.93 -9.72
CA THR A 165 -4.81 -15.58 -9.57
C THR A 165 -5.17 -14.91 -10.90
N LYS A 166 -4.57 -15.33 -12.01
CA LYS A 166 -4.72 -14.70 -13.34
C LYS A 166 -5.92 -15.26 -14.12
N GLY A 167 -6.82 -14.37 -14.57
CA GLY A 167 -7.93 -14.70 -15.46
C GLY A 167 -7.54 -14.95 -16.92
N LYS A 168 -8.52 -15.34 -17.76
CA LYS A 168 -8.32 -15.74 -19.17
C LYS A 168 -7.55 -14.68 -20.00
N LYS A 169 -7.94 -13.39 -19.91
CA LYS A 169 -7.30 -12.28 -20.66
C LYS A 169 -5.82 -12.09 -20.28
N ALA A 170 -5.49 -12.18 -18.99
CA ALA A 170 -4.11 -12.07 -18.50
C ALA A 170 -3.25 -13.28 -18.92
N LYS A 171 -3.79 -14.50 -18.87
CA LYS A 171 -3.10 -15.70 -19.38
C LYS A 171 -2.88 -15.64 -20.90
N ARG A 172 -3.87 -15.15 -21.67
CA ARG A 172 -3.74 -14.93 -23.12
C ARG A 172 -2.63 -13.92 -23.43
N LYS A 173 -2.68 -12.71 -22.85
CA LYS A 173 -1.66 -11.67 -23.06
C LYS A 173 -0.25 -12.11 -22.63
N ALA A 174 -0.12 -12.95 -21.60
CA ALA A 174 1.18 -13.50 -21.21
C ALA A 174 1.78 -14.42 -22.30
N ARG A 175 0.98 -15.34 -22.86
CA ARG A 175 1.42 -16.20 -23.98
C ARG A 175 1.69 -15.39 -25.25
N GLU A 176 0.85 -14.40 -25.54
CA GLU A 176 1.01 -13.48 -26.66
C GLU A 176 2.33 -12.68 -26.55
N LYS A 177 2.67 -12.18 -25.36
CA LYS A 177 3.97 -11.54 -25.08
C LYS A 177 5.14 -12.50 -25.31
N GLN A 178 5.08 -13.74 -24.79
CA GLN A 178 6.13 -14.74 -25.02
C GLN A 178 6.30 -15.08 -26.51
N LEU A 179 5.20 -15.23 -27.25
CA LEU A 179 5.22 -15.46 -28.70
C LEU A 179 5.77 -14.23 -29.47
N SER A 180 5.48 -13.02 -29.01
CA SER A 180 6.03 -11.78 -29.57
C SER A 180 7.55 -11.68 -29.32
N GLU A 181 8.01 -12.00 -28.11
CA GLU A 181 9.43 -12.04 -27.76
C GLU A 181 10.18 -13.11 -28.59
N ALA A 182 9.63 -14.32 -28.71
CA ALA A 182 10.19 -15.39 -29.54
C ALA A 182 10.25 -15.00 -31.03
N ARG A 183 9.20 -14.38 -31.58
CA ARG A 183 9.18 -13.84 -32.94
C ARG A 183 10.21 -12.73 -33.14
N ARG A 184 10.42 -11.87 -32.13
CA ARG A 184 11.43 -10.80 -32.18
C ARG A 184 12.84 -11.38 -32.18
N LEU A 185 13.10 -12.39 -31.36
CA LEU A 185 14.40 -13.07 -31.27
C LEU A 185 14.74 -13.82 -32.56
N SER A 186 13.80 -14.60 -33.13
CA SER A 186 14.03 -15.29 -34.41
C SER A 186 14.19 -14.33 -35.59
N ALA A 187 13.43 -13.22 -35.64
CA ALA A 187 13.63 -12.18 -36.64
C ALA A 187 15.00 -11.47 -36.49
N LEU A 188 15.45 -11.25 -35.25
CA LEU A 188 16.76 -10.65 -34.97
C LEU A 188 17.92 -11.60 -35.31
N GLN A 189 17.78 -12.89 -35.03
CA GLN A 189 18.71 -13.93 -35.47
C GLN A 189 18.80 -13.94 -37.01
N ARG A 190 17.67 -14.03 -37.71
CA ARG A 190 17.63 -13.99 -39.17
C ARG A 190 18.25 -12.72 -39.75
N LYS A 191 18.00 -11.53 -39.15
CA LYS A 191 18.64 -10.27 -39.55
C LYS A 191 20.15 -10.27 -39.30
N ARG A 192 20.62 -10.90 -38.22
CA ARG A 192 22.06 -11.07 -37.92
C ARG A 192 22.73 -12.01 -38.93
N GLU A 193 22.13 -13.15 -39.24
CA GLU A 193 22.64 -14.12 -40.22
C GLU A 193 22.74 -13.50 -41.62
N LEU A 194 21.71 -12.76 -42.06
CA LEU A 194 21.69 -12.12 -43.37
C LEU A 194 22.71 -10.96 -43.44
N ARG A 195 22.87 -10.17 -42.37
CA ARG A 195 23.95 -9.18 -42.28
C ARG A 195 25.35 -9.80 -42.22
N ALA A 196 25.52 -10.93 -41.55
CA ALA A 196 26.80 -11.65 -41.53
C ALA A 196 27.15 -12.22 -42.92
N ALA A 197 26.15 -12.56 -43.73
CA ALA A 197 26.29 -12.90 -45.14
C ALA A 197 26.42 -11.66 -46.08
N GLY A 198 26.49 -10.44 -45.55
CA GLY A 198 26.60 -9.20 -46.32
C GLY A 198 25.31 -8.71 -46.99
N ILE A 199 24.16 -9.32 -46.70
CA ILE A 199 22.85 -8.97 -47.27
C ILE A 199 22.15 -7.99 -46.32
N ASP A 200 22.24 -6.69 -46.63
CA ASP A 200 21.55 -5.65 -45.87
C ASP A 200 20.06 -5.57 -46.25
N ILE A 201 19.23 -6.21 -45.43
CA ILE A 201 17.77 -6.12 -45.51
C ILE A 201 17.31 -4.91 -44.68
N GLY A 202 16.49 -4.07 -45.31
CA GLY A 202 15.87 -2.90 -44.69
C GLY A 202 15.01 -3.21 -43.46
N ASP A 203 14.51 -2.17 -42.80
CA ASP A 203 13.75 -2.36 -41.55
C ASP A 203 12.45 -3.14 -41.76
N PRO A 204 12.23 -4.26 -41.04
CA PRO A 204 10.97 -5.03 -41.13
C PRO A 204 9.72 -4.20 -40.79
N ASN A 205 9.89 -3.12 -40.03
CA ASN A 205 8.83 -2.21 -39.63
C ASN A 205 8.46 -1.16 -40.70
N TYR A 206 9.01 -1.23 -41.93
CA TYR A 206 8.71 -0.26 -42.99
C TYR A 206 7.21 -0.04 -43.24
N LYS A 207 6.38 -1.10 -43.19
CA LYS A 207 4.91 -0.98 -43.28
C LYS A 207 4.26 -0.29 -42.07
N ALA A 208 4.87 -0.34 -40.89
CA ALA A 208 4.39 0.39 -39.71
C ALA A 208 4.80 1.86 -39.75
N LYS A 209 5.99 2.18 -40.28
CA LYS A 209 6.47 3.56 -40.51
C LYS A 209 5.62 4.35 -41.52
N LYS A 210 4.73 3.69 -42.28
CA LYS A 210 3.76 4.32 -43.18
C LYS A 210 2.44 4.75 -42.53
N LYS A 211 2.22 4.47 -41.23
CA LYS A 211 1.02 4.93 -40.53
C LYS A 211 1.24 6.32 -39.95
N GLU A 212 0.26 7.20 -40.07
CA GLU A 212 0.32 8.58 -39.59
C GLU A 212 0.52 8.66 -38.06
N ASP A 213 -0.17 7.81 -37.30
CA ASP A 213 0.01 7.66 -35.84
C ASP A 213 1.38 7.06 -35.42
N TYR A 214 2.26 6.68 -36.35
CA TYR A 214 3.52 6.02 -36.01
C TYR A 214 4.63 7.03 -35.63
N ILE A 215 4.79 7.21 -34.32
CA ILE A 215 5.89 8.00 -33.76
C ILE A 215 7.16 7.13 -33.61
N ASP A 216 8.24 7.47 -34.31
CA ASP A 216 9.56 6.83 -34.14
C ASP A 216 10.34 7.47 -32.98
N TYR A 217 10.18 6.90 -31.79
CA TYR A 217 10.87 7.27 -30.54
C TYR A 217 12.41 7.24 -30.62
N ASN A 218 13.01 6.63 -31.65
CA ASN A 218 14.47 6.65 -31.85
C ASN A 218 14.94 7.80 -32.75
N ALA A 219 14.06 8.37 -33.58
CA ALA A 219 14.41 9.42 -34.54
C ALA A 219 14.39 10.81 -33.88
N SER A 220 13.44 11.06 -32.98
CA SER A 220 13.31 12.30 -32.22
C SER A 220 12.73 12.02 -30.83
N VAL A 221 12.78 13.00 -29.92
CA VAL A 221 12.11 12.93 -28.62
C VAL A 221 10.64 13.33 -28.81
N PRO A 222 9.66 12.42 -28.65
CA PRO A 222 8.27 12.78 -28.89
C PRO A 222 7.74 13.72 -27.82
N PHE A 223 6.87 14.64 -28.23
CA PHE A 223 6.25 15.64 -27.35
C PHE A 223 7.27 16.42 -26.50
N GLN A 224 8.41 16.77 -27.10
CA GLN A 224 9.45 17.56 -26.45
C GLN A 224 8.90 18.92 -26.01
N LEU A 225 8.66 19.06 -24.70
CA LEU A 225 8.40 20.34 -24.05
C LEU A 225 9.76 21.04 -23.81
N PRO A 226 10.01 22.22 -24.41
CA PRO A 226 11.20 22.99 -24.08
C PRO A 226 11.14 23.42 -22.61
N ILE A 227 12.28 23.37 -21.93
CA ILE A 227 12.39 23.82 -20.54
C ILE A 227 12.15 25.34 -20.53
N PRO A 228 11.21 25.87 -19.72
CA PRO A 228 10.96 27.31 -19.66
C PRO A 228 12.20 28.04 -19.16
N ALA A 229 12.50 29.20 -19.75
CA ALA A 229 13.66 30.01 -19.39
C ALA A 229 13.64 30.37 -17.89
N GLY A 230 14.72 30.03 -17.18
CA GLY A 230 14.89 30.31 -15.76
C GLY A 230 15.67 31.60 -15.49
N PHE A 231 15.93 31.88 -14.22
CA PHE A 231 16.76 33.00 -13.77
C PHE A 231 18.28 32.79 -13.93
N TYR A 232 18.69 31.59 -14.35
CA TYR A 232 20.08 31.20 -14.59
C TYR A 232 20.28 30.82 -16.05
N ASP A 233 21.44 31.14 -16.61
CA ASP A 233 21.81 30.76 -17.97
C ASP A 233 22.32 29.30 -17.98
N PRO A 234 21.66 28.38 -18.71
CA PRO A 234 22.09 26.98 -18.81
C PRO A 234 23.16 26.74 -19.89
N SER A 235 23.69 27.78 -20.54
CA SER A 235 24.67 27.65 -21.64
C SER A 235 26.02 27.07 -21.19
N ASP A 236 26.37 27.20 -19.90
CA ASP A 236 27.61 26.66 -19.32
C ASP A 236 27.52 25.15 -18.98
N ASP A 237 26.30 24.55 -18.98
CA ASP A 237 26.10 23.13 -18.64
C ASP A 237 26.45 22.21 -19.82
N SER A 238 27.67 21.65 -19.81
CA SER A 238 28.12 20.71 -20.83
C SER A 238 27.71 19.24 -20.54
N PHE A 239 26.90 18.65 -21.43
CA PHE A 239 26.47 17.25 -21.32
C PHE A 239 27.37 16.28 -22.09
N ASN A 240 28.11 15.42 -21.36
CA ASN A 240 28.91 14.36 -21.98
C ASN A 240 28.10 13.07 -22.23
N LYS A 241 27.74 12.84 -23.50
CA LYS A 241 26.94 11.69 -23.93
C LYS A 241 27.64 10.34 -23.76
N SER A 242 28.97 10.25 -23.89
CA SER A 242 29.70 8.97 -23.79
C SER A 242 29.66 8.44 -22.36
N GLU A 243 29.99 9.30 -21.39
CA GLU A 243 30.01 8.97 -19.97
C GLU A 243 28.63 8.51 -19.46
N CYS A 244 27.54 9.08 -19.96
CA CYS A 244 26.18 8.65 -19.64
C CYS A 244 25.88 7.22 -20.15
N VAL A 245 26.26 6.92 -21.40
CA VAL A 245 26.07 5.59 -21.99
C VAL A 245 26.89 4.53 -21.26
N ASP A 246 28.13 4.85 -20.86
CA ASP A 246 28.99 3.89 -20.17
C ASP A 246 28.58 3.71 -18.69
N LYS A 247 28.08 4.75 -18.01
CA LYS A 247 27.38 4.61 -16.71
C LYS A 247 26.18 3.66 -16.80
N TYR A 248 25.41 3.71 -17.90
CA TYR A 248 24.26 2.83 -18.10
C TYR A 248 24.64 1.37 -18.38
N LYS A 249 25.81 1.12 -19.01
CA LYS A 249 26.35 -0.24 -19.21
C LYS A 249 26.99 -0.82 -17.94
N THR A 250 27.53 0.03 -17.08
CA THR A 250 28.23 -0.37 -15.85
C THR A 250 27.32 -0.39 -14.61
N GLN A 251 26.06 0.03 -14.72
CA GLN A 251 25.08 -0.22 -13.66
C GLN A 251 24.81 -1.72 -13.53
N ASP A 252 25.28 -2.29 -12.43
CA ASP A 252 24.91 -3.64 -12.01
C ASP A 252 23.37 -3.80 -12.02
N PRO A 253 22.83 -4.90 -12.58
CA PRO A 253 21.41 -5.19 -12.46
C PRO A 253 20.97 -5.16 -11.00
N ILE A 254 19.80 -4.56 -10.75
CA ILE A 254 19.18 -4.51 -9.42
C ILE A 254 19.31 -5.89 -8.76
N PRO A 255 19.95 -6.01 -7.58
CA PRO A 255 20.27 -7.31 -7.00
C PRO A 255 19.04 -8.20 -6.91
N ASP A 256 19.08 -9.34 -7.61
CA ASP A 256 17.95 -10.27 -7.64
C ASP A 256 17.63 -10.75 -6.22
N GLU A 257 16.50 -10.31 -5.69
CA GLU A 257 16.03 -10.65 -4.35
C GLU A 257 15.96 -12.18 -4.15
N ASN A 258 15.73 -12.94 -5.23
CA ASN A 258 15.72 -14.40 -5.18
C ASN A 258 17.11 -14.99 -4.92
N LYS A 259 18.19 -14.33 -5.38
CA LYS A 259 19.57 -14.72 -5.09
C LYS A 259 19.86 -14.53 -3.59
N LEU A 260 19.54 -13.36 -3.02
CA LEU A 260 19.69 -13.11 -1.58
C LEU A 260 18.86 -14.10 -0.74
N ARG A 261 17.58 -14.30 -1.08
CA ARG A 261 16.71 -15.29 -0.42
C ARG A 261 17.27 -16.73 -0.52
N ARG A 262 17.91 -17.10 -1.62
CA ARG A 262 18.55 -18.42 -1.79
C ARG A 262 19.81 -18.54 -0.94
N GLU A 263 20.61 -17.49 -0.84
CA GLU A 263 21.78 -17.42 0.04
C GLU A 263 21.38 -17.48 1.51
N ASP A 264 20.35 -16.74 1.93
CA ASP A 264 19.85 -16.79 3.31
C ASP A 264 19.21 -18.14 3.65
N LYS A 265 18.46 -18.75 2.72
CA LYS A 265 17.98 -20.13 2.88
C LYS A 265 19.15 -21.12 3.07
N LYS A 266 20.24 -20.98 2.32
CA LYS A 266 21.47 -21.78 2.50
C LYS A 266 22.11 -21.53 3.86
N LYS A 267 22.25 -20.26 4.31
CA LYS A 267 22.79 -19.91 5.63
C LYS A 267 21.95 -20.47 6.78
N ILE A 268 20.62 -20.45 6.65
CA ILE A 268 19.69 -21.02 7.65
C ILE A 268 19.77 -22.56 7.63
N GLN A 269 19.82 -23.18 6.46
CA GLN A 269 19.96 -24.63 6.34
C GLN A 269 21.31 -25.12 6.90
N LYS A 270 22.40 -24.39 6.62
CA LYS A 270 23.73 -24.67 7.15
C LYS A 270 23.77 -24.53 8.68
N ARG A 271 23.30 -23.40 9.24
CA ARG A 271 23.15 -23.25 10.70
C ARG A 271 22.31 -24.36 11.31
N LYS A 272 21.15 -24.68 10.74
CA LYS A 272 20.30 -25.78 11.23
C LYS A 272 21.01 -27.14 11.18
N GLN A 273 21.90 -27.38 10.22
CA GLN A 273 22.69 -28.61 10.11
C GLN A 273 23.86 -28.65 11.10
N GLU A 274 24.45 -27.50 11.42
CA GLU A 274 25.51 -27.33 12.42
C GLU A 274 24.97 -27.33 13.87
N GLU A 275 23.75 -26.84 14.08
CA GLU A 275 22.98 -26.84 15.33
C GLU A 275 22.24 -28.18 15.59
N LEU A 276 22.46 -29.20 14.74
CA LEU A 276 21.89 -30.54 14.87
C LEU A 276 22.97 -31.47 15.45
N PRO A 277 23.10 -31.59 16.79
CA PRO A 277 24.19 -32.35 17.40
C PRO A 277 24.17 -33.84 17.03
N GLU A 278 25.35 -34.43 16.93
CA GLU A 278 25.61 -35.85 16.61
C GLU A 278 24.90 -36.85 17.54
N THR A 279 24.33 -36.37 18.66
CA THR A 279 23.57 -37.15 19.64
C THR A 279 22.38 -37.92 19.06
N ILE A 280 21.84 -37.51 17.90
CA ILE A 280 20.73 -38.21 17.23
C ILE A 280 21.18 -39.50 16.52
N PHE A 281 22.47 -39.65 16.22
CA PHE A 281 23.02 -40.85 15.54
C PHE A 281 23.55 -41.93 16.49
N LYS A 282 23.41 -41.75 17.82
CA LYS A 282 23.69 -42.82 18.79
C LYS A 282 22.49 -43.76 18.94
N ARG A 283 22.75 -45.07 18.93
CA ARG A 283 21.71 -46.11 19.08
C ARG A 283 21.03 -45.99 20.46
N PRO A 284 19.73 -46.34 20.58
CA PRO A 284 18.96 -46.10 21.80
C PRO A 284 19.48 -46.85 23.05
N ASP A 285 20.23 -47.94 22.88
CA ASP A 285 20.60 -48.86 23.95
C ASP A 285 21.74 -48.38 24.87
N GLU A 286 22.46 -47.30 24.51
CA GLU A 286 23.61 -46.80 25.28
C GLU A 286 23.32 -45.56 26.14
N ILE A 287 22.11 -44.98 26.06
CA ILE A 287 21.78 -43.73 26.77
C ILE A 287 21.39 -44.02 28.23
N LYS A 288 22.39 -44.25 29.08
CA LYS A 288 22.24 -44.09 30.53
C LYS A 288 21.93 -42.62 30.82
N ARG A 289 20.72 -42.36 31.32
CA ARG A 289 20.18 -41.02 31.60
C ARG A 289 21.16 -40.23 32.49
N SER A 290 21.86 -39.25 31.92
CA SER A 290 22.65 -38.32 32.69
C SER A 290 21.74 -37.48 33.59
N LYS A 291 22.17 -37.22 34.82
CA LYS A 291 21.41 -36.39 35.76
C LYS A 291 21.31 -34.98 35.17
N LEU A 292 20.10 -34.43 35.11
CA LEU A 292 19.83 -33.12 34.50
C LEU A 292 20.59 -32.02 35.25
N VAL A 293 21.76 -31.65 34.73
CA VAL A 293 22.49 -30.45 35.12
C VAL A 293 22.26 -29.44 34.02
N LEU A 294 21.36 -28.49 34.26
CA LEU A 294 21.18 -27.34 33.39
C LEU A 294 22.48 -26.51 33.39
N PRO A 295 22.99 -26.07 32.23
CA PRO A 295 24.10 -25.12 32.21
C PRO A 295 23.67 -23.86 32.96
N ALA A 296 24.55 -23.33 33.80
CA ALA A 296 24.30 -22.07 34.49
C ALA A 296 24.02 -20.97 33.45
N PRO A 297 23.03 -20.10 33.67
CA PRO A 297 22.61 -19.12 32.67
C PRO A 297 23.77 -18.15 32.38
N GLN A 298 24.34 -18.25 31.18
CA GLN A 298 25.28 -17.27 30.65
C GLN A 298 24.49 -16.05 30.16
N VAL A 299 23.95 -15.29 31.11
CA VAL A 299 23.59 -13.89 30.89
C VAL A 299 24.84 -13.09 31.22
N THR A 300 25.36 -12.35 30.26
CA THR A 300 26.51 -11.48 30.50
C THR A 300 26.10 -10.30 31.38
N ASP A 301 27.00 -9.76 32.20
CA ASP A 301 26.69 -8.66 33.13
C ASP A 301 26.08 -7.42 32.42
N LYS A 302 26.38 -7.26 31.12
CA LYS A 302 25.80 -6.22 30.25
C LYS A 302 24.33 -6.47 29.93
N GLU A 303 23.93 -7.72 29.68
CA GLU A 303 22.54 -8.10 29.47
C GLU A 303 21.75 -8.00 30.79
N ILE A 304 22.38 -8.32 31.93
CA ILE A 304 21.81 -8.05 33.25
C ILE A 304 21.60 -6.54 33.46
N GLU A 305 22.60 -5.71 33.14
CA GLU A 305 22.45 -4.25 33.20
C GLU A 305 21.36 -3.71 32.27
N GLU A 306 21.21 -4.22 31.05
CA GLU A 306 20.15 -3.80 30.13
C GLU A 306 18.77 -4.24 30.64
N ILE A 307 18.62 -5.47 31.16
CA ILE A 307 17.37 -5.95 31.77
C ILE A 307 17.03 -5.12 33.02
N VAL A 308 18.02 -4.79 33.85
CA VAL A 308 17.82 -3.93 35.04
C VAL A 308 17.50 -2.49 34.64
N LYS A 309 18.09 -1.94 33.57
CA LYS A 309 17.76 -0.61 33.03
C LYS A 309 16.35 -0.59 32.43
N LEU A 310 15.94 -1.59 31.65
CA LEU A 310 14.57 -1.75 31.15
C LEU A 310 13.57 -1.91 32.30
N GLY A 311 13.91 -2.71 33.32
CA GLY A 311 13.13 -2.84 34.55
C GLY A 311 12.95 -1.49 35.26
N LYS A 312 14.05 -0.72 35.44
CA LYS A 312 14.00 0.61 36.05
C LYS A 312 13.23 1.64 35.23
N ILE A 313 13.31 1.60 33.91
CA ILE A 313 12.54 2.47 33.01
C ILE A 313 11.05 2.15 33.12
N ASN A 314 10.67 0.86 33.12
CA ASN A 314 9.28 0.45 33.33
C ASN A 314 8.78 0.79 34.76
N GLN A 315 9.66 0.75 35.77
CA GLN A 315 9.32 1.10 37.14
C GLN A 315 9.16 2.62 37.32
N MET A 316 10.05 3.44 36.73
CA MET A 316 9.87 4.90 36.66
C MET A 316 8.64 5.31 35.86
N ALA A 317 8.34 4.62 34.76
CA ALA A 317 7.12 4.85 33.98
C ALA A 317 5.85 4.49 34.78
N LYS A 318 5.95 3.54 35.72
CA LYS A 318 4.86 3.20 36.65
C LYS A 318 4.70 4.24 37.76
N GLU A 319 5.81 4.63 38.41
CA GLU A 319 5.83 5.67 39.47
C GLU A 319 5.37 7.05 38.96
N MET A 320 5.52 7.34 37.65
CA MET A 320 5.00 8.58 37.04
C MET A 320 3.50 8.55 36.69
N ILE A 321 2.79 7.43 36.90
CA ILE A 321 1.40 7.23 36.42
C ILE A 321 0.41 6.88 37.56
N ASP A 322 0.88 6.75 38.81
CA ASP A 322 0.09 6.22 39.94
C ASP A 322 -1.01 7.14 40.54
N ASP A 323 -1.42 8.22 39.83
CA ASP A 323 -2.39 9.21 40.34
C ASP A 323 -3.58 9.50 39.37
N SER A 324 -3.91 8.58 38.45
CA SER A 324 -5.08 8.74 37.56
C SER A 324 -5.81 7.44 37.19
N ALA A 325 -7.13 7.52 37.03
CA ALA A 325 -8.07 6.40 36.97
C ALA A 325 -8.07 5.57 35.66
N SER A 326 -6.96 5.56 34.91
CA SER A 326 -6.82 4.91 33.60
C SER A 326 -6.18 3.51 33.64
N SER A 327 -5.81 3.01 34.82
CA SER A 327 -5.09 1.73 35.01
C SER A 327 -5.82 0.48 34.46
N ASN A 328 -7.16 0.51 34.40
CA ASN A 328 -7.97 -0.62 33.90
C ASN A 328 -8.05 -0.73 32.36
N LEU A 329 -7.43 0.17 31.60
CA LEU A 329 -7.44 0.15 30.12
C LEU A 329 -6.14 -0.40 29.49
N LEU A 330 -5.16 -0.84 30.29
CA LEU A 330 -3.82 -1.22 29.83
C LEU A 330 -3.52 -2.73 29.82
N HIS A 331 -4.45 -3.59 30.26
CA HIS A 331 -4.30 -5.05 30.13
C HIS A 331 -4.22 -5.51 28.65
N ASP A 332 -4.90 -4.82 27.73
CA ASP A 332 -4.95 -5.20 26.30
C ASP A 332 -3.61 -5.03 25.55
N TYR A 333 -2.64 -4.28 26.12
CA TYR A 333 -1.33 -4.10 25.48
C TYR A 333 -0.36 -5.27 25.70
N GLU A 334 -0.51 -6.05 26.79
CA GLU A 334 0.31 -7.25 26.99
C GLU A 334 -0.02 -8.33 25.95
N GLU A 335 -1.30 -8.56 25.63
CA GLU A 335 -1.69 -9.53 24.59
C GLU A 335 -1.23 -9.10 23.19
N SER A 336 -1.34 -7.82 22.85
CA SER A 336 -0.96 -7.30 21.53
C SER A 336 0.55 -7.50 21.22
N SER A 337 1.40 -7.47 22.26
CA SER A 337 2.83 -7.77 22.14
C SER A 337 3.15 -9.24 21.82
N ARG A 338 2.28 -10.18 22.19
CA ARG A 338 2.44 -11.61 21.90
C ARG A 338 1.96 -11.97 20.49
N VAL A 339 1.00 -11.22 19.93
CA VAL A 339 0.46 -11.44 18.59
C VAL A 339 1.45 -11.05 17.48
N THR A 340 2.27 -10.02 17.70
CA THR A 340 3.23 -9.51 16.68
C THR A 340 4.34 -10.51 16.31
N PHE A 341 4.64 -11.51 17.14
CA PHE A 341 5.63 -12.55 16.82
C PHE A 341 5.13 -13.68 15.92
N ASN A 342 3.82 -13.79 15.65
CA ASN A 342 3.23 -14.88 14.84
C ASN A 342 2.56 -14.43 13.52
N ALA A 343 2.79 -13.19 13.07
CA ALA A 343 2.35 -12.71 11.77
C ALA A 343 3.18 -13.30 10.61
N ARG A 344 2.92 -14.57 10.24
CA ARG A 344 3.49 -15.19 9.03
C ARG A 344 3.07 -14.43 7.77
N SER A 345 4.04 -13.95 7.01
CA SER A 345 3.80 -13.39 5.67
C SER A 345 3.21 -14.45 4.72
N VAL A 346 2.18 -14.04 3.97
CA VAL A 346 1.46 -14.91 3.04
C VAL A 346 2.38 -15.37 1.91
N ARG A 347 2.62 -16.68 1.81
CA ARG A 347 3.39 -17.29 0.71
C ARG A 347 2.53 -17.47 -0.54
N THR A 348 3.05 -17.03 -1.68
CA THR A 348 2.58 -17.49 -3.00
C THR A 348 3.33 -18.78 -3.38
N PRO A 349 2.64 -19.85 -3.80
CA PRO A 349 3.31 -21.02 -4.38
C PRO A 349 3.70 -20.74 -5.84
N ALA A 350 4.99 -20.82 -6.13
CA ALA A 350 5.49 -20.80 -7.51
C ALA A 350 5.72 -22.24 -7.98
N ILE A 351 4.83 -22.74 -8.83
CA ILE A 351 5.06 -23.95 -9.63
C ILE A 351 5.92 -23.55 -10.82
N ARG A 352 7.16 -24.04 -10.87
CA ARG A 352 7.99 -24.13 -12.08
C ARG A 352 8.90 -25.34 -11.94
N ASP A 353 8.83 -26.24 -12.91
CA ASP A 353 9.80 -27.33 -13.05
C ASP A 353 11.12 -26.73 -13.57
N ASP A 354 12.25 -27.14 -12.99
CA ASP A 354 13.56 -26.75 -13.50
C ASP A 354 13.82 -27.47 -14.84
N HIS A 355 13.70 -26.74 -15.94
CA HIS A 355 14.06 -27.24 -17.27
C HIS A 355 15.52 -27.72 -17.31
N ILE A 356 16.43 -27.03 -16.60
CA ILE A 356 17.84 -27.43 -16.49
C ILE A 356 17.98 -28.75 -15.71
N ALA A 357 17.16 -29.00 -14.69
CA ALA A 357 17.19 -30.27 -13.97
C ALA A 357 16.69 -31.42 -14.87
N LYS A 358 15.60 -31.21 -15.62
CA LYS A 358 15.10 -32.19 -16.59
C LYS A 358 16.06 -32.41 -17.77
N GLU A 359 16.76 -31.38 -18.22
CA GLU A 359 17.78 -31.46 -19.27
C GLU A 359 19.01 -32.25 -18.77
N VAL A 360 19.52 -31.94 -17.59
CA VAL A 360 20.60 -32.71 -16.94
C VAL A 360 20.18 -34.16 -16.70
N GLU A 361 18.95 -34.41 -16.24
CA GLU A 361 18.40 -35.75 -16.04
C GLU A 361 18.28 -36.52 -17.36
N THR A 362 17.86 -35.85 -18.45
CA THR A 362 17.77 -36.45 -19.79
C THR A 362 19.16 -36.73 -20.38
N ILE A 363 20.13 -35.84 -20.19
CA ILE A 363 21.54 -36.04 -20.60
C ILE A 363 22.18 -37.18 -19.80
N LEU A 364 21.93 -37.24 -18.49
CA LEU A 364 22.47 -38.28 -17.60
C LEU A 364 21.82 -39.64 -17.85
N ALA A 365 20.54 -39.66 -18.26
CA ALA A 365 19.89 -40.87 -18.79
C ALA A 365 20.55 -41.30 -20.11
N LEU A 366 20.71 -40.40 -21.09
CA LEU A 366 21.36 -40.68 -22.37
C LEU A 366 22.81 -41.18 -22.22
N GLN A 367 23.56 -40.64 -21.25
CA GLN A 367 24.94 -41.06 -20.97
C GLN A 367 25.03 -42.44 -20.33
N ASN A 368 24.00 -42.85 -19.56
CA ASN A 368 23.99 -44.10 -18.81
C ASN A 368 23.24 -45.25 -19.53
N THR A 369 22.54 -45.00 -20.64
CA THR A 369 21.89 -46.05 -21.44
C THR A 369 22.84 -46.66 -22.47
N GLU A 370 23.16 -47.96 -22.32
CA GLU A 370 23.83 -48.71 -23.39
C GLU A 370 22.90 -48.91 -24.60
N SER A 371 23.45 -48.89 -25.82
CA SER A 371 22.65 -48.90 -27.04
C SER A 371 21.85 -50.19 -27.25
N SER A 372 20.73 -50.08 -27.97
CA SER A 372 19.77 -51.17 -28.21
C SER A 372 20.36 -52.42 -28.87
N LEU A 373 21.53 -52.33 -29.49
CA LEU A 373 22.27 -53.48 -30.04
C LEU A 373 22.73 -54.49 -28.97
N LYS A 374 22.77 -54.08 -27.69
CA LYS A 374 23.04 -54.97 -26.53
C LYS A 374 21.79 -55.44 -25.78
N GLY A 375 20.58 -55.12 -26.25
CA GLY A 375 19.32 -55.61 -25.65
C GLY A 375 18.82 -54.87 -24.42
N GLY A 376 19.27 -53.63 -24.19
CA GLY A 376 18.68 -52.75 -23.16
C GLY A 376 17.29 -52.23 -23.54
N LEU A 377 16.42 -52.05 -22.53
CA LEU A 377 15.12 -51.38 -22.70
C LEU A 377 15.29 -49.86 -22.74
N ASN A 378 14.69 -49.20 -23.73
CA ASN A 378 14.77 -47.74 -23.89
C ASN A 378 14.00 -47.02 -22.75
N THR A 379 14.65 -46.09 -22.06
CA THR A 379 14.01 -45.15 -21.13
C THR A 379 13.25 -44.04 -21.87
N PRO A 380 12.11 -43.56 -21.36
CA PRO A 380 11.36 -42.46 -21.97
C PRO A 380 12.11 -41.13 -21.84
N LEU A 381 12.43 -40.51 -22.98
CA LEU A 381 13.08 -39.20 -23.04
C LEU A 381 12.03 -38.09 -23.17
N ASN A 382 12.27 -36.94 -22.54
CA ASN A 382 11.44 -35.74 -22.73
C ASN A 382 11.89 -34.98 -23.97
N ASP A 383 10.96 -34.61 -24.86
CA ASP A 383 11.24 -33.79 -26.04
C ASP A 383 11.75 -32.39 -25.63
N LEU A 384 13.06 -32.17 -25.78
CA LEU A 384 13.72 -30.89 -25.62
C LEU A 384 14.23 -30.40 -26.99
N ASN A 385 13.97 -29.14 -27.31
CA ASN A 385 14.26 -28.56 -28.62
C ASN A 385 15.73 -28.12 -28.73
N ILE A 386 16.63 -29.06 -29.07
CA ILE A 386 18.10 -28.91 -29.05
C ILE A 386 18.66 -28.05 -30.22
N LYS A 387 18.02 -26.92 -30.56
CA LYS A 387 18.40 -26.10 -31.75
C LYS A 387 19.32 -24.90 -31.48
N SER A 388 19.75 -24.66 -30.24
CA SER A 388 20.76 -23.63 -29.94
C SER A 388 21.60 -23.98 -28.71
N GLY A 389 22.93 -24.04 -28.87
CA GLY A 389 23.88 -24.37 -27.81
C GLY A 389 24.24 -23.23 -26.85
N LEU A 390 23.31 -22.33 -26.52
CA LEU A 390 23.51 -21.24 -25.56
C LEU A 390 22.26 -21.03 -24.69
N PRO A 391 22.40 -20.79 -23.37
CA PRO A 391 21.27 -20.64 -22.46
C PRO A 391 20.57 -19.28 -22.63
N GLU A 392 19.27 -19.30 -22.96
CA GLU A 392 18.48 -18.08 -23.17
C GLU A 392 17.67 -17.68 -21.91
N HIS A 393 17.80 -16.44 -21.47
CA HIS A 393 17.25 -15.94 -20.20
C HIS A 393 15.94 -15.15 -20.37
N GLN A 394 14.79 -15.76 -20.06
CA GLN A 394 13.49 -15.05 -20.05
C GLN A 394 13.24 -14.26 -18.75
N VAL A 395 12.95 -12.96 -18.89
CA VAL A 395 12.67 -12.05 -17.77
C VAL A 395 11.18 -12.06 -17.40
N ALA A 396 10.85 -12.30 -16.14
CA ALA A 396 9.47 -12.28 -15.63
C ALA A 396 9.02 -10.86 -15.25
N SER A 397 7.87 -10.42 -15.77
CA SER A 397 7.28 -9.10 -15.48
C SER A 397 6.34 -9.12 -14.27
N THR A 398 6.53 -8.16 -13.36
CA THR A 398 5.76 -7.94 -12.13
C THR A 398 4.58 -6.97 -12.34
N PRO A 399 3.42 -7.17 -11.67
CA PRO A 399 2.32 -6.20 -11.66
C PRO A 399 2.44 -5.19 -10.50
N ASN A 400 2.03 -3.94 -10.74
CA ASN A 400 2.02 -2.87 -9.73
C ASN A 400 0.90 -3.06 -8.67
N VAL A 401 1.21 -2.75 -7.41
CA VAL A 401 0.33 -2.95 -6.24
C VAL A 401 -0.38 -1.65 -5.79
N ILE A 402 0.07 -0.48 -6.27
CA ILE A 402 -0.30 0.83 -5.71
C ILE A 402 -1.78 1.23 -5.95
N LEU A 403 -2.45 0.69 -6.98
CA LEU A 403 -3.83 1.06 -7.33
C LEU A 403 -4.93 0.36 -6.50
N GLN A 404 -4.59 -0.51 -5.56
CA GLN A 404 -5.59 -1.33 -4.84
C GLN A 404 -5.92 -0.83 -3.42
N ALA A 405 -5.27 0.24 -2.95
CA ALA A 405 -5.39 0.74 -1.57
C ALA A 405 -6.34 1.95 -1.38
N LEU A 406 -7.00 2.44 -2.45
CA LEU A 406 -7.72 3.72 -2.42
C LEU A 406 -9.24 3.63 -2.68
N ALA A 407 -9.83 2.44 -2.61
CA ALA A 407 -11.27 2.23 -2.78
C ALA A 407 -11.82 1.37 -1.63
N GLY A 408 -12.45 2.01 -0.63
CA GLY A 408 -13.07 1.31 0.49
C GLY A 408 -13.37 2.18 1.70
N THR A 409 -14.41 3.02 1.64
CA THR A 409 -15.12 3.52 2.83
C THR A 409 -16.53 2.90 2.87
N PRO A 410 -17.11 2.64 4.06
CA PRO A 410 -18.38 1.92 4.19
C PRO A 410 -19.60 2.85 4.27
N ILE A 411 -20.74 2.40 3.75
CA ILE A 411 -22.07 3.02 3.93
C ILE A 411 -23.11 1.90 4.18
N HIS A 412 -23.88 2.01 5.27
CA HIS A 412 -25.15 1.28 5.50
C HIS A 412 -26.25 1.87 4.59
N GLY A 413 -27.33 1.19 4.17
CA GLY A 413 -27.80 -0.17 4.47
C GLY A 413 -29.33 -0.20 4.71
N SER A 414 -30.10 -0.75 3.77
CA SER A 414 -31.53 -1.20 3.89
C SER A 414 -32.01 -1.62 2.49
N GLY A 415 -32.41 -2.88 2.24
CA GLY A 415 -33.81 -3.32 2.07
C GLY A 415 -34.22 -3.30 0.58
N GLU A 416 -34.95 -4.23 -0.04
CA GLU A 416 -35.64 -5.47 0.39
C GLU A 416 -35.90 -6.33 -0.89
N ASP A 417 -36.03 -7.66 -0.77
CA ASP A 417 -36.77 -8.59 -1.68
C ASP A 417 -36.53 -8.65 -3.23
N SER A 418 -36.92 -9.69 -4.00
CA SER A 418 -37.02 -11.15 -3.76
C SER A 418 -37.13 -11.95 -5.09
N ILE A 419 -36.75 -13.25 -5.07
CA ILE A 419 -37.26 -14.38 -5.91
C ILE A 419 -36.91 -14.47 -7.44
N ARG A 420 -36.17 -15.57 -7.80
CA ARG A 420 -36.31 -16.58 -8.91
C ARG A 420 -36.80 -16.18 -10.35
N MET A 421 -36.50 -16.84 -11.49
CA MET A 421 -35.96 -18.18 -11.89
C MET A 421 -35.12 -18.09 -13.20
N SER A 422 -34.61 -19.24 -13.69
CA SER A 422 -33.77 -19.43 -14.89
C SER A 422 -34.52 -19.45 -16.24
N GLN A 423 -33.88 -18.96 -17.31
CA GLN A 423 -33.64 -19.69 -18.59
C GLN A 423 -32.75 -18.89 -19.57
N THR A 424 -32.07 -19.60 -20.47
CA THR A 424 -31.35 -19.11 -21.68
C THR A 424 -32.11 -19.62 -22.92
N PRO A 425 -32.06 -19.02 -24.14
CA PRO A 425 -30.82 -18.51 -24.77
C PRO A 425 -30.98 -17.36 -25.81
N ALA A 426 -29.87 -17.12 -26.53
CA ALA A 426 -29.75 -16.39 -27.80
C ALA A 426 -29.96 -14.86 -27.77
N GLY A 427 -29.25 -14.17 -28.67
CA GLY A 427 -29.15 -12.71 -28.68
C GLY A 427 -30.00 -12.06 -29.77
N LEU A 428 -30.29 -10.78 -29.53
CA LEU A 428 -30.71 -9.79 -30.52
C LEU A 428 -30.44 -8.40 -29.89
N THR A 429 -29.98 -7.45 -30.69
CA THR A 429 -30.06 -6.03 -30.34
C THR A 429 -31.52 -5.57 -30.44
N PRO A 430 -31.95 -4.63 -29.58
CA PRO A 430 -32.84 -3.59 -30.08
C PRO A 430 -32.56 -2.19 -29.52
N ALA A 431 -33.26 -1.22 -30.09
CA ALA A 431 -33.06 0.21 -29.92
C ALA A 431 -33.82 0.83 -28.72
N ALA A 432 -33.39 2.05 -28.38
CA ALA A 432 -34.18 3.24 -28.04
C ALA A 432 -35.48 3.14 -27.18
N THR A 433 -35.47 3.96 -26.11
CA THR A 433 -36.63 4.70 -25.51
C THR A 433 -37.66 3.85 -24.71
N PRO A 434 -38.35 4.39 -23.66
CA PRO A 434 -38.93 5.75 -23.61
C PRO A 434 -38.90 6.50 -22.26
N PHE A 435 -39.41 7.75 -22.31
CA PHE A 435 -40.31 8.46 -21.38
C PHE A 435 -40.27 8.14 -19.86
N ARG A 436 -40.50 9.09 -18.93
CA ARG A 436 -40.69 10.55 -19.00
C ARG A 436 -40.76 11.09 -17.57
N ASP A 437 -40.03 12.17 -17.32
CA ASP A 437 -40.46 13.36 -16.56
C ASP A 437 -41.76 13.26 -15.73
N GLN A 438 -41.61 13.40 -14.41
CA GLN A 438 -42.68 13.82 -13.52
C GLN A 438 -42.36 15.17 -12.86
N LEU A 439 -43.03 16.18 -13.41
CA LEU A 439 -43.61 17.33 -12.72
C LEU A 439 -42.71 18.57 -12.51
N ASN A 440 -42.84 19.45 -13.50
CA ASN A 440 -43.33 20.82 -13.32
C ASN A 440 -42.79 21.63 -12.12
N LEU A 441 -41.89 22.58 -12.43
CA LEU A 441 -42.17 23.96 -12.05
C LEU A 441 -41.43 24.94 -12.99
N ASN A 442 -42.11 25.41 -14.02
CA ASN A 442 -41.89 26.78 -14.48
C ASN A 442 -43.20 27.34 -15.02
N LYS A 443 -43.57 28.52 -14.53
CA LYS A 443 -44.78 29.23 -14.95
C LYS A 443 -44.53 30.73 -14.83
N ASP A 444 -45.00 31.46 -15.84
CA ASP A 444 -45.16 32.92 -15.91
C ASP A 444 -43.80 33.68 -15.95
N ALA A 445 -43.35 34.23 -17.09
CA ALA A 445 -43.80 35.47 -17.77
C ALA A 445 -42.83 36.66 -17.49
N ASP A 446 -42.51 37.61 -18.37
CA ASP A 446 -42.76 37.79 -19.82
C ASP A 446 -41.81 38.88 -20.41
N GLY A 447 -41.63 38.89 -21.75
CA GLY A 447 -41.02 39.98 -22.57
C GLY A 447 -39.48 40.02 -22.61
N TYR A 448 -38.77 40.32 -23.71
CA TYR A 448 -39.05 40.75 -25.11
C TYR A 448 -37.73 40.50 -25.92
N ASP A 449 -37.63 40.29 -27.25
CA ASP A 449 -38.55 39.93 -28.35
C ASP A 449 -37.69 39.40 -29.55
N GLU A 450 -38.21 39.41 -30.79
CA GLU A 450 -37.56 39.17 -32.10
C GLU A 450 -36.97 37.77 -32.39
N THR A 451 -37.78 36.92 -33.05
CA THR A 451 -37.37 35.62 -33.61
C THR A 451 -37.51 35.57 -35.13
N PHE A 452 -36.48 35.07 -35.84
CA PHE A 452 -36.51 34.75 -37.27
C PHE A 452 -37.12 33.35 -37.51
N ASP A 453 -38.18 33.25 -38.32
CA ASP A 453 -38.98 32.02 -38.45
C ASP A 453 -38.50 31.06 -39.55
N TRP A 454 -37.70 30.09 -39.15
CA TRP A 454 -37.16 29.03 -40.01
C TRP A 454 -38.22 28.09 -40.62
N LYS A 455 -39.45 28.06 -40.11
CA LYS A 455 -40.48 27.14 -40.63
C LYS A 455 -41.00 27.55 -42.01
N ALA A 456 -40.97 28.85 -42.33
CA ALA A 456 -41.32 29.34 -43.66
C ALA A 456 -40.30 28.91 -44.72
N ALA A 457 -39.00 28.92 -44.40
CA ALA A 457 -37.91 28.57 -45.33
C ALA A 457 -37.86 27.08 -45.71
N ILE A 458 -38.37 26.20 -44.85
CA ILE A 458 -38.43 24.74 -45.12
C ILE A 458 -39.63 24.39 -46.01
N ALA A 459 -40.71 25.19 -45.98
CA ALA A 459 -41.89 24.99 -46.81
C ALA A 459 -41.68 25.35 -48.29
N SER A 460 -40.65 26.13 -48.63
CA SER A 460 -40.33 26.54 -50.01
C SER A 460 -39.46 25.56 -50.80
N LEU A 461 -39.08 24.41 -50.24
CA LEU A 461 -38.30 23.40 -50.95
C LEU A 461 -39.19 22.50 -51.84
N PRO A 462 -38.82 22.24 -53.11
CA PRO A 462 -39.59 21.36 -53.99
C PRO A 462 -39.54 19.91 -53.51
N LYS A 463 -40.67 19.20 -53.59
CA LYS A 463 -40.77 17.80 -53.14
C LYS A 463 -40.10 16.86 -54.15
N PRO A 464 -39.18 15.97 -53.74
CA PRO A 464 -38.58 14.99 -54.64
C PRO A 464 -39.59 13.91 -55.06
N THR A 465 -39.58 13.55 -56.33
CA THR A 465 -40.42 12.48 -56.89
C THR A 465 -39.69 11.14 -56.83
N ASN A 466 -40.16 10.22 -55.97
CA ASN A 466 -39.65 8.86 -55.90
C ASN A 466 -40.18 8.01 -57.06
N GLN A 467 -39.32 7.74 -58.05
CA GLN A 467 -39.45 6.63 -58.99
C GLN A 467 -38.05 6.12 -59.33
N PHE A 468 -37.66 4.94 -58.83
CA PHE A 468 -36.83 3.97 -59.55
C PHE A 468 -37.03 2.57 -58.96
N GLU A 469 -36.79 1.57 -59.80
CA GLU A 469 -37.22 0.17 -59.68
C GLU A 469 -36.12 -0.69 -59.06
N ILE A 470 -36.46 -1.60 -58.14
CA ILE A 470 -35.48 -2.47 -57.49
C ILE A 470 -35.21 -3.68 -58.39
N VAL A 471 -34.00 -3.75 -58.94
CA VAL A 471 -33.45 -4.94 -59.60
C VAL A 471 -32.14 -5.32 -58.92
N LEU A 472 -32.11 -6.51 -58.31
CA LEU A 472 -30.91 -7.14 -57.74
C LEU A 472 -30.49 -8.30 -58.66
N PRO A 473 -29.26 -8.28 -59.19
CA PRO A 473 -28.54 -9.49 -59.59
C PRO A 473 -27.28 -9.73 -58.73
N ASP A 474 -26.82 -10.98 -58.70
CA ASP A 474 -25.93 -11.55 -57.68
C ASP A 474 -24.40 -11.46 -57.94
N GLU A 475 -23.66 -11.72 -56.86
CA GLU A 475 -22.31 -12.34 -56.74
C GLU A 475 -21.35 -12.33 -57.97
N ASN A 476 -20.20 -11.64 -57.85
CA ASN A 476 -18.88 -12.28 -57.62
C ASN A 476 -17.69 -11.28 -57.43
N GLU A 477 -16.51 -11.85 -57.17
CA GLU A 477 -15.29 -11.29 -56.56
C GLU A 477 -14.37 -10.45 -57.48
N GLU A 478 -13.53 -9.60 -56.85
CA GLU A 478 -12.24 -8.99 -57.33
C GLU A 478 -12.33 -8.00 -58.52
N GLU A 479 -11.57 -6.89 -58.61
CA GLU A 479 -10.52 -6.23 -57.79
C GLU A 479 -10.37 -4.75 -58.26
N GLU A 480 -9.89 -3.82 -57.39
CA GLU A 480 -9.27 -2.49 -57.74
C GLU A 480 -10.17 -1.43 -58.49
N GLU A 481 -10.06 -0.09 -58.41
CA GLU A 481 -9.27 0.94 -57.68
C GLU A 481 -10.23 2.12 -57.33
N GLU A 482 -9.98 2.92 -56.27
CA GLU A 482 -10.60 4.26 -56.13
C GLU A 482 -9.61 5.29 -55.57
N ASP A 483 -9.26 6.28 -56.39
CA ASP A 483 -8.53 7.50 -56.00
C ASP A 483 -9.49 8.69 -55.86
N GLU A 484 -9.22 9.53 -54.84
CA GLU A 484 -9.56 10.96 -54.70
C GLU A 484 -10.97 11.48 -55.13
N ASN A 485 -11.79 11.91 -54.17
CA ASN A 485 -11.88 13.36 -53.81
C ASN A 485 -12.92 13.76 -52.73
N MET A 486 -12.63 14.90 -52.08
CA MET A 486 -13.49 15.72 -51.20
C MET A 486 -13.94 15.12 -49.86
N GLU A 487 -13.01 15.09 -48.90
CA GLU A 487 -13.36 15.14 -47.47
C GLU A 487 -13.61 16.61 -47.07
N ILE A 488 -14.77 16.88 -46.47
CA ILE A 488 -15.14 18.24 -46.00
C ILE A 488 -14.67 18.38 -44.55
N ASP A 489 -13.82 19.38 -44.28
CA ASP A 489 -13.38 19.72 -42.92
C ASP A 489 -14.58 19.98 -41.99
N VAL A 490 -14.84 19.05 -41.08
CA VAL A 490 -15.76 19.24 -39.96
C VAL A 490 -14.90 19.51 -38.71
N GLU A 491 -14.70 20.79 -38.37
CA GLU A 491 -14.01 21.19 -37.13
C GLU A 491 -14.59 20.42 -35.93
N ASP A 492 -13.73 19.71 -35.19
CA ASP A 492 -14.15 18.80 -34.13
C ASP A 492 -14.87 19.57 -33.01
N ALA A 493 -16.05 19.10 -32.59
CA ALA A 493 -16.95 19.84 -31.71
C ALA A 493 -16.32 20.16 -30.33
N PHE A 494 -15.23 19.48 -30.00
CA PHE A 494 -14.41 19.75 -28.82
C PHE A 494 -13.67 21.10 -28.90
N GLU A 495 -13.03 21.43 -30.03
CA GLU A 495 -12.24 22.66 -30.19
C GLU A 495 -13.12 23.91 -30.18
N VAL A 496 -14.28 23.85 -30.84
CA VAL A 496 -15.29 24.93 -30.84
C VAL A 496 -15.76 25.24 -29.42
N ASN A 497 -15.96 24.21 -28.60
CA ASN A 497 -16.33 24.37 -27.19
C ASN A 497 -15.19 24.94 -26.34
N GLU A 498 -13.93 24.57 -26.60
CA GLU A 498 -12.79 25.14 -25.88
C GLU A 498 -12.58 26.62 -26.22
N ARG A 499 -12.68 26.98 -27.51
CA ARG A 499 -12.60 28.38 -28.00
C ARG A 499 -13.68 29.26 -27.36
N ARG A 500 -14.93 28.77 -27.26
CA ARG A 500 -16.03 29.43 -26.54
C ARG A 500 -15.74 29.59 -25.04
N ARG A 501 -15.24 28.55 -24.38
CA ARG A 501 -14.91 28.58 -22.94
C ARG A 501 -13.84 29.64 -22.62
N ARG A 502 -12.78 29.73 -23.43
CA ARG A 502 -11.72 30.76 -23.28
C ARG A 502 -12.29 32.18 -23.40
N LEU A 503 -13.19 32.43 -24.37
CA LEU A 503 -13.85 33.73 -24.54
C LEU A 503 -14.78 34.10 -23.37
N ILE A 504 -15.46 33.13 -22.76
CA ILE A 504 -16.29 33.35 -21.56
C ILE A 504 -15.40 33.71 -20.36
N GLU A 505 -14.35 32.93 -20.10
CA GLU A 505 -13.44 33.16 -18.98
C GLU A 505 -12.72 34.53 -19.08
N GLU A 506 -12.37 34.96 -20.29
CA GLU A 506 -11.78 36.28 -20.52
C GLU A 506 -12.78 37.43 -20.24
N LYS A 507 -14.05 37.26 -20.64
CA LYS A 507 -15.13 38.21 -20.32
C LYS A 507 -15.39 38.29 -18.82
N GLU A 508 -15.46 37.15 -18.12
CA GLU A 508 -15.62 37.10 -16.67
C GLU A 508 -14.46 37.79 -15.94
N LYS A 509 -13.21 37.54 -16.35
CA LYS A 509 -12.03 38.23 -15.79
C LYS A 509 -12.08 39.75 -16.01
N LYS A 510 -12.55 40.21 -17.18
CA LYS A 510 -12.73 41.63 -17.48
C LYS A 510 -13.83 42.27 -16.63
N LEU A 511 -14.95 41.58 -16.40
CA LEU A 511 -16.02 42.03 -15.50
C LEU A 511 -15.57 42.06 -14.03
N LEU A 512 -14.88 41.03 -13.56
CA LEU A 512 -14.40 40.95 -12.17
C LEU A 512 -13.41 42.07 -11.82
N LYS A 513 -12.55 42.47 -12.76
CA LYS A 513 -11.62 43.62 -12.57
C LYS A 513 -12.32 44.96 -12.40
N ARG A 514 -13.55 45.12 -12.91
CA ARG A 514 -14.36 46.35 -12.80
C ARG A 514 -15.17 46.41 -11.50
N ARG A 515 -15.36 45.29 -10.80
CA ARG A 515 -16.07 45.19 -9.50
C ARG A 515 -15.27 45.83 -8.38
N SER A 516 -15.91 46.11 -7.24
CA SER A 516 -15.21 46.69 -6.08
C SER A 516 -14.10 45.77 -5.54
N THR A 517 -13.14 46.36 -4.83
CA THR A 517 -12.06 45.62 -4.15
C THR A 517 -12.59 44.65 -3.08
N VAL A 518 -13.74 44.95 -2.47
CA VAL A 518 -14.44 44.09 -1.50
C VAL A 518 -14.92 42.81 -2.18
N TYR A 519 -15.55 42.95 -3.36
CA TYR A 519 -15.99 41.83 -4.19
C TYR A 519 -14.81 40.99 -4.70
N GLN A 520 -13.76 41.65 -5.20
CA GLN A 520 -12.53 40.98 -5.69
C GLN A 520 -11.83 40.17 -4.57
N ARG A 521 -11.83 40.69 -3.33
CA ARG A 521 -11.27 40.01 -2.14
C ARG A 521 -12.21 39.00 -1.49
N LYS A 522 -13.43 38.81 -2.03
CA LYS A 522 -14.47 37.89 -1.51
C LYS A 522 -14.85 38.16 -0.04
N LEU A 523 -14.84 39.43 0.36
CA LEU A 523 -15.28 39.85 1.69
C LEU A 523 -16.82 39.92 1.75
N LEU A 524 -17.37 39.99 2.97
CA LEU A 524 -18.81 40.05 3.20
C LEU A 524 -19.42 41.30 2.55
N GLN A 525 -20.54 41.12 1.85
CA GLN A 525 -21.24 42.16 1.10
C GLN A 525 -22.43 42.71 1.91
N PRO A 526 -22.76 44.01 1.81
CA PRO A 526 -23.96 44.55 2.41
C PRO A 526 -25.21 44.01 1.70
N SER A 527 -26.27 43.68 2.43
CA SER A 527 -27.52 43.16 1.82
C SER A 527 -28.41 44.24 1.21
N LYS A 528 -28.17 45.52 1.53
CA LYS A 528 -28.89 46.69 1.00
C LYS A 528 -27.93 47.88 0.88
N VAL A 529 -28.09 48.69 -0.17
CA VAL A 529 -27.34 49.93 -0.36
C VAL A 529 -27.84 51.00 0.62
N ASN A 530 -26.96 51.54 1.46
CA ASN A 530 -27.33 52.61 2.39
C ASN A 530 -27.01 53.99 1.80
N PHE A 531 -27.99 54.58 1.13
CA PHE A 531 -27.89 55.88 0.45
C PHE A 531 -27.58 57.08 1.36
N SER A 532 -27.75 56.99 2.69
CA SER A 532 -27.44 58.11 3.58
C SER A 532 -25.93 58.37 3.71
N LEU A 533 -25.09 57.33 3.58
CA LEU A 533 -23.63 57.44 3.70
C LEU A 533 -23.00 58.28 2.57
N PHE A 534 -23.63 58.30 1.39
CA PHE A 534 -23.15 58.99 0.19
C PHE A 534 -23.68 60.44 0.09
N LYS A 535 -24.70 60.81 0.88
CA LYS A 535 -25.28 62.16 0.94
C LYS A 535 -24.51 63.12 1.85
N LYS A 536 -23.20 63.24 1.63
CA LYS A 536 -22.37 64.27 2.29
C LYS A 536 -22.41 65.58 1.51
N SER A 537 -22.44 66.70 2.22
CA SER A 537 -22.13 68.02 1.67
C SER A 537 -20.62 68.14 1.51
N TYR A 538 -20.16 68.45 0.30
CA TYR A 538 -18.76 68.74 0.01
C TYR A 538 -18.62 70.22 -0.33
N ASP A 539 -17.51 70.82 0.09
CA ASP A 539 -17.18 72.21 -0.25
C ASP A 539 -16.91 72.37 -1.74
N ARG A 540 -16.95 73.62 -2.22
CA ARG A 540 -16.77 73.95 -3.64
C ARG A 540 -15.30 73.99 -4.09
N SER A 541 -14.37 73.55 -3.23
CA SER A 541 -12.94 73.41 -3.55
C SER A 541 -12.70 72.30 -4.57
N GLU A 542 -11.52 72.29 -5.19
CA GLU A 542 -11.11 71.25 -6.14
C GLU A 542 -11.09 69.87 -5.45
N TYR A 543 -10.57 69.81 -4.22
CA TYR A 543 -10.64 68.61 -3.35
C TYR A 543 -12.09 68.19 -3.03
N GLY A 544 -12.98 69.13 -2.71
CA GLY A 544 -14.39 68.83 -2.45
C GLY A 544 -15.11 68.26 -3.67
N ASN A 545 -14.79 68.77 -4.87
CA ASN A 545 -15.28 68.22 -6.14
C ASN A 545 -14.69 66.82 -6.43
N ALA A 546 -13.38 66.61 -6.20
CA ALA A 546 -12.73 65.30 -6.33
C ALA A 546 -13.37 64.26 -5.40
N MET A 547 -13.56 64.59 -4.12
CA MET A 547 -14.18 63.69 -3.14
C MET A 547 -15.66 63.40 -3.46
N LYS A 548 -16.38 64.36 -4.06
CA LYS A 548 -17.75 64.16 -4.57
C LYS A 548 -17.80 63.20 -5.75
N LEU A 549 -16.83 63.25 -6.67
CA LEU A 549 -16.72 62.31 -7.79
C LEU A 549 -16.44 60.89 -7.28
N ILE A 550 -15.44 60.72 -6.42
CA ILE A 550 -15.08 59.43 -5.80
C ILE A 550 -16.25 58.83 -5.01
N SER A 551 -16.97 59.65 -4.23
CA SER A 551 -18.15 59.22 -3.47
C SER A 551 -19.27 58.70 -4.38
N LYS A 552 -19.49 59.34 -5.53
CA LYS A 552 -20.51 58.94 -6.51
C LYS A 552 -20.14 57.66 -7.28
N GLU A 553 -18.86 57.49 -7.62
CA GLU A 553 -18.36 56.23 -8.20
C GLU A 553 -18.49 55.08 -7.20
N MET A 554 -18.11 55.31 -5.93
CA MET A 554 -18.24 54.32 -4.86
C MET A 554 -19.70 53.91 -4.64
N GLU A 555 -20.66 54.84 -4.74
CA GLU A 555 -22.10 54.52 -4.69
C GLU A 555 -22.51 53.57 -5.83
N ASN A 556 -22.00 53.80 -7.06
CA ASN A 556 -22.30 52.98 -8.23
C ASN A 556 -21.67 51.57 -8.13
N LEU A 557 -20.43 51.46 -7.65
CA LEU A 557 -19.79 50.16 -7.40
C LEU A 557 -20.55 49.34 -6.34
N VAL A 558 -20.95 49.97 -5.23
CA VAL A 558 -21.73 49.30 -4.19
C VAL A 558 -23.12 48.91 -4.69
N LYS A 559 -23.80 49.74 -5.50
CA LYS A 559 -25.04 49.36 -6.18
C LYS A 559 -24.87 48.12 -7.04
N TRP A 560 -23.83 48.08 -7.87
CA TRP A 560 -23.56 46.96 -8.77
C TRP A 560 -23.26 45.67 -8.01
N ASP A 561 -22.53 45.74 -6.89
CA ASP A 561 -22.24 44.59 -6.04
C ASP A 561 -23.48 44.04 -5.35
N VAL A 562 -24.41 44.88 -4.90
CA VAL A 562 -25.66 44.45 -4.27
C VAL A 562 -26.71 43.96 -5.27
N SER A 563 -26.87 44.64 -6.42
CA SER A 563 -27.88 44.27 -7.43
C SER A 563 -27.43 43.13 -8.34
N ASN A 564 -26.10 42.94 -8.47
CA ASN A 564 -25.42 42.08 -9.43
C ASN A 564 -25.68 42.41 -10.93
N VAL A 565 -26.53 43.40 -11.22
CA VAL A 565 -26.85 43.90 -12.56
C VAL A 565 -25.95 45.10 -12.88
N ILE A 566 -25.32 45.10 -14.05
CA ILE A 566 -24.55 46.26 -14.53
C ILE A 566 -25.52 47.43 -14.66
N THR A 567 -25.32 48.49 -13.89
CA THR A 567 -26.15 49.69 -13.97
C THR A 567 -25.88 50.39 -15.29
N GLU A 568 -26.79 50.28 -16.26
CA GLU A 568 -26.64 50.86 -17.60
C GLU A 568 -26.49 52.40 -17.57
N ASN A 569 -27.00 53.04 -16.51
CA ASN A 569 -26.69 54.43 -16.15
C ASN A 569 -25.34 54.55 -15.42
N MET A 570 -24.25 54.13 -16.07
CA MET A 570 -22.96 54.75 -15.82
C MET A 570 -23.03 56.16 -16.43
N ASP A 571 -23.00 57.20 -15.60
CA ASP A 571 -22.93 58.58 -16.09
C ASP A 571 -21.67 58.74 -16.95
N ASN A 572 -21.83 58.83 -18.27
CA ASN A 572 -20.74 58.99 -19.25
C ASN A 572 -19.91 60.29 -19.05
N ASN A 573 -20.25 61.12 -18.06
CA ASN A 573 -19.54 62.32 -17.64
C ASN A 573 -18.45 62.08 -16.58
N ILE A 574 -18.26 60.84 -16.10
CA ILE A 574 -17.14 60.49 -15.21
C ILE A 574 -16.17 59.60 -16.00
N THR A 575 -15.08 60.18 -16.50
CA THR A 575 -14.03 59.40 -17.18
C THR A 575 -13.06 58.80 -16.15
N PRO A 576 -12.40 57.67 -16.48
CA PRO A 576 -11.35 57.10 -15.62
C PRO A 576 -10.22 58.08 -15.30
N GLU A 577 -9.90 58.99 -16.22
CA GLU A 577 -8.87 60.02 -16.06
C GLU A 577 -9.22 61.01 -14.94
N MET A 578 -10.49 61.47 -14.87
CA MET A 578 -10.97 62.35 -13.79
C MET A 578 -10.92 61.68 -12.41
N ILE A 579 -11.06 60.36 -12.36
CA ILE A 579 -10.97 59.57 -11.11
C ILE A 579 -9.51 59.42 -10.67
N GLU A 580 -8.58 59.24 -11.61
CA GLU A 580 -7.15 59.16 -11.33
C GLU A 580 -6.60 60.52 -10.85
N GLU A 581 -7.02 61.63 -11.46
CA GLU A 581 -6.73 62.99 -10.98
C GLU A 581 -7.33 63.26 -9.60
N ALA A 582 -8.59 62.89 -9.38
CA ALA A 582 -9.24 63.00 -8.07
C ALA A 582 -8.54 62.17 -6.98
N ARG A 583 -8.08 60.96 -7.31
CA ARG A 583 -7.27 60.13 -6.42
C ARG A 583 -5.97 60.83 -6.06
N LYS A 584 -5.27 61.40 -7.04
CA LYS A 584 -3.98 62.06 -6.83
C LYS A 584 -4.10 63.24 -5.87
N LEU A 585 -5.13 64.08 -6.04
CA LEU A 585 -5.44 65.18 -5.12
C LEU A 585 -5.74 64.68 -3.69
N VAL A 586 -6.43 63.54 -3.57
CA VAL A 586 -6.72 62.93 -2.25
C VAL A 586 -5.48 62.29 -1.61
N GLU A 587 -4.54 61.74 -2.38
CA GLU A 587 -3.28 61.21 -1.86
C GLU A 587 -2.30 62.32 -1.45
N GLU A 588 -2.26 63.45 -2.17
CA GLU A 588 -1.42 64.61 -1.85
C GLU A 588 -1.85 65.30 -0.52
N GLU A 589 -3.15 65.29 -0.16
CA GLU A 589 -3.66 65.88 1.09
C GLU A 589 -3.57 64.93 2.31
N ASN A 590 -3.61 63.61 2.13
CA ASN A 590 -3.62 62.61 3.23
C ASN A 590 -2.22 62.27 3.80
N THR A 591 -1.31 63.24 3.87
CA THR A 591 0.08 63.01 4.30
C THR A 591 0.26 62.81 5.82
N GLU A 592 -0.63 63.36 6.65
CA GLU A 592 -0.64 63.13 8.10
C GLU A 592 -1.63 62.02 8.49
N LYS A 593 -1.14 60.78 8.55
CA LYS A 593 -1.85 59.67 9.21
C LYS A 593 -1.44 59.63 10.68
N PRO A 594 -2.38 59.69 11.65
CA PRO A 594 -2.04 59.51 13.06
C PRO A 594 -1.50 58.10 13.27
N GLU A 595 -0.38 57.98 13.99
CA GLU A 595 0.18 56.69 14.36
C GLU A 595 -0.76 55.96 15.33
N TYR A 596 -1.00 54.66 15.08
CA TYR A 596 -1.78 53.83 15.99
C TYR A 596 -0.95 53.52 17.23
N ASP A 597 -1.23 54.22 18.32
CA ASP A 597 -0.56 54.00 19.61
C ASP A 597 -0.80 52.57 20.13
N HIS A 598 0.18 52.01 20.85
CA HIS A 598 0.13 50.64 21.35
C HIS A 598 -1.04 50.41 22.32
N GLU A 599 -1.41 51.43 23.08
CA GLU A 599 -2.61 51.41 23.94
C GLU A 599 -3.91 51.32 23.13
N MET A 600 -3.98 52.01 21.98
CA MET A 600 -5.13 51.93 21.06
C MET A 600 -5.24 50.52 20.45
N ALA A 601 -4.12 49.91 20.07
CA ALA A 601 -4.08 48.53 19.58
C ALA A 601 -4.55 47.53 20.65
N SER A 602 -4.02 47.64 21.88
CA SER A 602 -4.41 46.79 23.00
C SER A 602 -5.89 46.95 23.38
N ALA A 603 -6.42 48.18 23.38
CA ALA A 603 -7.83 48.46 23.62
C ALA A 603 -8.74 47.90 22.53
N MET A 604 -8.31 47.93 21.26
CA MET A 604 -9.02 47.27 20.16
C MET A 604 -9.01 45.75 20.32
N ASP A 605 -7.85 45.13 20.61
CA ASP A 605 -7.74 43.68 20.80
C ASP A 605 -8.60 43.17 21.97
N LEU A 606 -8.64 43.90 23.09
CA LEU A 606 -9.54 43.61 24.21
C LEU A 606 -11.02 43.71 23.78
N CYS A 607 -11.38 44.74 23.02
CA CYS A 607 -12.74 44.85 22.48
C CYS A 607 -13.09 43.73 21.48
N PHE A 608 -12.14 43.28 20.66
CA PHE A 608 -12.33 42.17 19.72
C PHE A 608 -12.49 40.83 20.44
N ASN A 609 -11.69 40.57 21.48
CA ASN A 609 -11.77 39.33 22.26
C ASN A 609 -13.07 39.19 23.09
N GLU A 610 -13.75 40.30 23.40
CA GLU A 610 -15.07 40.27 24.05
C GLU A 610 -16.25 40.09 23.05
N LEU A 611 -16.03 40.28 21.74
CA LEU A 611 -17.07 40.30 20.71
C LEU A 611 -17.33 38.92 20.10
N ILE A 612 -18.52 38.40 20.33
CA ILE A 612 -18.98 37.10 19.83
C ILE A 612 -20.12 37.29 18.84
N SER A 613 -20.14 36.44 17.80
CA SER A 613 -21.19 36.43 16.78
C SER A 613 -22.43 35.66 17.27
N PHE A 614 -23.54 36.37 17.45
CA PHE A 614 -24.85 35.81 17.77
C PHE A 614 -25.88 36.26 16.73
N GLU A 615 -26.58 35.31 16.11
CA GLU A 615 -27.57 35.56 15.04
C GLU A 615 -27.07 36.47 13.89
N GLY A 616 -25.77 36.40 13.58
CA GLY A 616 -25.15 37.23 12.53
C GLY A 616 -24.85 38.67 12.94
N LYS A 617 -24.94 39.00 14.23
CA LYS A 617 -24.51 40.28 14.81
C LYS A 617 -23.38 40.06 15.80
N LEU A 618 -22.43 40.99 15.84
CA LEU A 618 -21.38 41.00 16.86
C LEU A 618 -21.91 41.65 18.14
N THR A 619 -21.79 40.95 19.27
CA THR A 619 -22.27 41.37 20.58
C THR A 619 -21.27 40.97 21.66
N ARG A 620 -21.15 41.75 22.74
CA ARG A 620 -20.28 41.37 23.87
C ARG A 620 -20.89 40.22 24.67
N LEU A 621 -20.08 39.23 25.05
CA LEU A 621 -20.52 38.04 25.80
C LEU A 621 -21.41 38.40 27.02
N GLY A 622 -21.01 39.41 27.79
CA GLY A 622 -21.73 39.87 28.99
C GLY A 622 -23.16 40.40 28.77
N ASN A 623 -23.55 40.69 27.52
CA ASN A 623 -24.89 41.19 27.18
C ASN A 623 -25.90 40.07 26.85
N LEU A 624 -25.45 38.82 26.71
CA LEU A 624 -26.29 37.66 26.42
C LEU A 624 -26.73 36.95 27.70
N ASN A 625 -27.86 36.24 27.63
CA ASN A 625 -28.29 35.36 28.72
C ASN A 625 -27.35 34.14 28.82
N ARG A 626 -27.23 33.55 30.02
CA ARG A 626 -26.24 32.49 30.29
C ARG A 626 -26.38 31.24 29.40
N LYS A 627 -27.58 30.96 28.90
CA LYS A 627 -27.80 29.89 27.91
C LYS A 627 -27.24 30.28 26.53
N ASP A 628 -27.56 31.49 26.07
CA ASP A 628 -27.13 31.99 24.76
C ASP A 628 -25.63 32.25 24.70
N GLN A 629 -25.01 32.59 25.85
CA GLN A 629 -23.56 32.61 26.07
C GLN A 629 -22.92 31.23 25.86
N MET A 630 -23.52 30.16 26.42
CA MET A 630 -23.03 28.79 26.21
C MET A 630 -23.19 28.38 24.74
N ASP A 631 -24.35 28.65 24.13
CA ASP A 631 -24.64 28.28 22.75
C ASP A 631 -23.78 29.05 21.73
N SER A 632 -23.26 30.24 22.06
CA SER A 632 -22.34 31.01 21.21
C SER A 632 -20.88 30.56 21.40
N LEU A 633 -20.43 30.34 22.63
CA LEU A 633 -19.09 29.79 22.93
C LEU A 633 -18.91 28.37 22.39
N VAL A 634 -19.95 27.53 22.40
CA VAL A 634 -19.91 26.19 21.78
C VAL A 634 -19.72 26.30 20.26
N LYS A 635 -20.43 27.22 19.59
CA LYS A 635 -20.24 27.45 18.15
C LYS A 635 -18.85 27.99 17.82
N GLU A 636 -18.29 28.84 18.68
CA GLU A 636 -16.91 29.31 18.53
C GLU A 636 -15.91 28.14 18.67
N LEU A 637 -16.10 27.28 19.67
CA LEU A 637 -15.31 26.05 19.86
C LEU A 637 -15.43 25.11 18.65
N ASP A 638 -16.63 24.87 18.13
CA ASP A 638 -16.85 24.09 16.90
C ASP A 638 -16.09 24.68 15.71
N THR A 639 -16.03 26.02 15.60
CA THR A 639 -15.20 26.64 14.56
C THR A 639 -13.72 26.42 14.83
N LEU A 640 -13.22 26.65 16.05
CA LEU A 640 -11.81 26.45 16.40
C LEU A 640 -11.36 25.00 16.15
N ASP A 641 -12.18 24.00 16.50
CA ASP A 641 -11.95 22.60 16.18
C ASP A 641 -11.92 22.35 14.66
N GLY A 642 -12.84 22.96 13.91
CA GLY A 642 -12.82 22.93 12.45
C GLY A 642 -11.58 23.56 11.82
N TRP A 643 -10.99 24.58 12.44
CA TRP A 643 -9.71 25.17 12.03
C TRP A 643 -8.52 24.30 12.46
N LEU A 644 -8.55 23.74 13.67
CA LEU A 644 -7.52 22.83 14.21
C LEU A 644 -7.43 21.54 13.39
N GLN A 645 -8.56 20.97 12.96
CA GLN A 645 -8.59 19.83 12.03
C GLN A 645 -7.96 20.18 10.67
N LYS A 646 -8.27 21.36 10.11
CA LYS A 646 -7.68 21.82 8.84
C LYS A 646 -6.17 22.01 8.97
N LEU A 647 -5.73 22.73 10.01
CA LEU A 647 -4.33 23.04 10.28
C LEU A 647 -3.54 21.76 10.59
N GLY A 648 -4.06 20.89 11.47
CA GLY A 648 -3.49 19.57 11.75
C GLY A 648 -3.36 18.71 10.49
N SER A 649 -4.35 18.73 9.58
CA SER A 649 -4.24 18.04 8.29
C SER A 649 -3.16 18.64 7.37
N ALA A 650 -2.89 19.94 7.48
CA ALA A 650 -1.87 20.64 6.69
C ALA A 650 -0.46 20.37 7.25
N VAL A 651 -0.28 20.48 8.58
CA VAL A 651 0.94 20.11 9.30
C VAL A 651 1.29 18.65 9.03
N ALA A 652 0.35 17.71 9.20
CA ALA A 652 0.59 16.29 8.89
C ALA A 652 0.97 16.01 7.41
N LYS A 653 0.56 16.86 6.46
CA LYS A 653 1.01 16.78 5.05
C LYS A 653 2.42 17.35 4.87
N ILE A 654 2.76 18.43 5.57
CA ILE A 654 4.09 19.04 5.57
C ILE A 654 5.09 18.08 6.23
N ASP A 655 4.76 17.54 7.40
CA ASP A 655 5.60 16.56 8.13
C ASP A 655 5.85 15.32 7.30
N LYS A 656 4.84 14.75 6.63
CA LYS A 656 5.04 13.61 5.72
C LYS A 656 5.97 13.96 4.55
N LYS A 657 5.85 15.15 3.95
CA LYS A 657 6.77 15.61 2.90
C LYS A 657 8.19 15.82 3.41
N LEU A 658 8.33 16.44 4.58
CA LEU A 658 9.62 16.70 5.23
C LEU A 658 10.28 15.40 5.65
N GLN A 659 9.54 14.48 6.26
CA GLN A 659 9.98 13.13 6.64
C GLN A 659 10.46 12.35 5.41
N ILE A 660 9.73 12.34 4.29
CA ILE A 660 10.18 11.68 3.05
C ILE A 660 11.51 12.26 2.54
N LYS A 661 11.66 13.59 2.53
CA LYS A 661 12.90 14.25 2.08
C LYS A 661 14.06 14.08 3.08
N MET A 662 13.79 14.15 4.39
CA MET A 662 14.79 14.21 5.45
C MET A 662 15.20 12.85 6.01
N ILE A 663 14.39 11.79 5.88
CA ILE A 663 14.76 10.43 6.34
C ILE A 663 16.09 9.98 5.72
N GLY A 664 16.37 10.33 4.46
CA GLY A 664 17.64 10.06 3.82
C GLY A 664 18.80 10.76 4.52
N TYR A 665 18.65 12.07 4.75
CA TYR A 665 19.67 12.89 5.41
C TYR A 665 19.88 12.51 6.89
N PHE A 666 18.83 12.21 7.65
CA PHE A 666 18.94 11.70 9.03
C PHE A 666 19.70 10.37 9.06
N LYS A 667 19.38 9.41 8.20
CA LYS A 667 20.14 8.14 8.10
C LYS A 667 21.59 8.31 7.68
N VAL A 668 21.93 9.39 6.95
CA VAL A 668 23.32 9.74 6.64
C VAL A 668 23.99 10.39 7.85
N ALA A 669 23.31 11.31 8.53
CA ALA A 669 23.80 11.95 9.75
C ALA A 669 24.09 10.93 10.86
N ASP A 670 23.15 10.01 11.15
CA ASP A 670 23.35 8.93 12.14
C ASP A 670 24.57 8.06 11.83
N LYS A 671 24.79 7.74 10.54
CA LYS A 671 25.97 6.98 10.09
C LYS A 671 27.25 7.79 10.23
N LEU A 672 27.22 9.10 10.00
CA LEU A 672 28.37 9.98 10.17
C LEU A 672 28.71 10.16 11.65
N ILE A 673 27.72 10.34 12.52
CA ILE A 673 27.90 10.41 13.99
C ILE A 673 28.60 9.14 14.48
N LYS A 674 28.07 7.96 14.15
CA LYS A 674 28.69 6.67 14.54
C LYS A 674 30.13 6.53 14.02
N LYS A 675 30.40 6.90 12.76
CA LYS A 675 31.77 6.90 12.22
C LYS A 675 32.71 7.88 12.95
N ILE A 676 32.20 9.04 13.37
CA ILE A 676 32.97 10.02 14.15
C ILE A 676 33.29 9.45 15.55
N GLU A 677 32.35 8.73 16.17
CA GLU A 677 32.56 8.05 17.46
C GLU A 677 33.57 6.90 17.34
N GLU A 678 33.44 6.04 16.32
CA GLU A 678 34.42 4.99 15.98
C GLU A 678 35.84 5.58 15.81
N LYS A 679 35.98 6.66 15.03
CA LYS A 679 37.28 7.33 14.83
C LYS A 679 37.81 8.06 16.08
N ARG A 680 36.93 8.53 16.98
CA ARG A 680 37.36 9.05 18.29
C ARG A 680 37.94 7.94 19.17
N HIS A 681 37.31 6.76 19.20
CA HIS A 681 37.82 5.60 19.95
C HIS A 681 39.12 5.03 19.36
N GLU A 682 39.22 4.92 18.03
CA GLU A 682 40.50 4.56 17.37
C GLU A 682 41.62 5.52 17.77
N ARG A 683 41.36 6.84 17.72
CA ARG A 683 42.35 7.86 18.11
C ARG A 683 42.76 7.73 19.59
N GLN A 684 41.82 7.46 20.49
CA GLN A 684 42.12 7.24 21.91
C GLN A 684 43.01 6.01 22.12
N ASN A 685 42.73 4.90 21.43
CA ASN A 685 43.54 3.68 21.50
C ASN A 685 44.95 3.91 20.96
N VAL A 686 45.09 4.62 19.83
CA VAL A 686 46.41 4.95 19.27
C VAL A 686 47.19 5.88 20.20
N GLN A 687 46.55 6.87 20.82
CA GLN A 687 47.22 7.72 21.83
C GLN A 687 47.73 6.90 23.01
N LEU A 688 46.90 6.00 23.55
CA LEU A 688 47.29 5.11 24.65
C LEU A 688 48.45 4.18 24.27
N GLN A 689 48.49 3.70 23.01
CA GLN A 689 49.61 2.93 22.48
C GLN A 689 50.89 3.78 22.36
N ILE A 690 50.81 5.03 21.87
CA ILE A 690 51.95 5.94 21.79
C ILE A 690 52.53 6.19 23.19
N ASP A 691 51.68 6.48 24.17
CA ASP A 691 52.09 6.70 25.56
C ASP A 691 52.73 5.44 26.17
N ALA A 692 52.18 4.25 25.87
CA ALA A 692 52.73 2.96 26.30
C ALA A 692 54.09 2.66 25.64
N PHE A 693 54.23 2.87 24.34
CA PHE A 693 55.49 2.66 23.62
C PHE A 693 56.56 3.68 24.01
N SER A 694 56.19 4.92 24.34
CA SER A 694 57.12 5.93 24.88
C SER A 694 57.74 5.46 26.21
N ARG A 695 56.90 4.96 27.13
CA ARG A 695 57.35 4.37 28.41
C ARG A 695 58.19 3.09 28.20
N LEU A 696 57.76 2.22 27.27
CA LEU A 696 58.49 1.00 26.95
C LEU A 696 59.87 1.30 26.35
N TYR A 697 59.97 2.30 25.47
CA TYR A 697 61.23 2.76 24.90
C TYR A 697 62.20 3.26 25.98
N GLN A 698 61.73 4.08 26.93
CA GLN A 698 62.54 4.52 28.07
C GLN A 698 63.01 3.33 28.93
N HIS A 699 62.14 2.34 29.16
CA HIS A 699 62.48 1.13 29.89
C HIS A 699 63.54 0.28 29.16
N GLU A 700 63.39 0.08 27.85
CA GLU A 700 64.37 -0.65 27.04
C GLU A 700 65.72 0.05 26.99
N LEU A 701 65.76 1.38 26.91
CA LEU A 701 67.00 2.16 26.99
C LEU A 701 67.78 1.86 28.28
N GLY A 702 67.11 1.94 29.44
CA GLY A 702 67.72 1.59 30.73
C GLY A 702 68.05 0.09 30.88
N SER A 703 67.31 -0.80 30.19
CA SER A 703 67.60 -2.24 30.12
C SER A 703 68.88 -2.53 29.33
N ILE A 704 69.06 -1.84 28.19
CA ILE A 704 70.24 -1.94 27.32
C ILE A 704 71.49 -1.43 28.07
N GLU A 705 71.42 -0.25 28.70
CA GLU A 705 72.52 0.31 29.49
C GLU A 705 72.99 -0.64 30.59
N ARG A 706 72.07 -1.20 31.38
CA ARG A 706 72.39 -2.19 32.42
C ARG A 706 73.03 -3.45 31.85
N ARG A 707 72.55 -3.94 30.70
CA ARG A 707 73.08 -5.16 30.05
C ARG A 707 74.49 -4.94 29.51
N ILE A 708 74.73 -3.81 28.84
CA ILE A 708 76.05 -3.44 28.32
C ILE A 708 77.02 -3.21 29.48
N GLY A 709 76.63 -2.45 30.51
CA GLY A 709 77.48 -2.20 31.67
C GLY A 709 77.87 -3.49 32.41
N LYS A 710 76.93 -4.44 32.56
CA LYS A 710 77.24 -5.77 33.11
C LYS A 710 78.26 -6.51 32.26
N LEU A 711 78.04 -6.62 30.95
CA LEU A 711 78.98 -7.29 30.04
C LEU A 711 80.37 -6.64 30.02
N GLN A 712 80.44 -5.30 30.05
CA GLN A 712 81.70 -4.57 30.17
C GLN A 712 82.42 -4.90 31.48
N SER A 713 81.71 -4.98 32.61
CA SER A 713 82.33 -5.37 33.88
C SER A 713 82.83 -6.82 33.87
N GLU A 714 82.09 -7.76 33.27
CA GLU A 714 82.50 -9.16 33.13
C GLU A 714 83.73 -9.29 32.20
N VAL A 715 83.76 -8.56 31.08
CA VAL A 715 84.90 -8.52 30.15
C VAL A 715 86.15 -7.93 30.79
N ASN A 716 86.04 -6.82 31.54
CA ASN A 716 87.17 -6.21 32.23
C ASN A 716 87.80 -7.20 33.25
N ILE A 717 86.98 -7.90 34.05
CA ILE A 717 87.45 -8.90 35.00
C ILE A 717 88.18 -10.06 34.29
N LEU A 718 87.66 -10.51 33.14
CA LEU A 718 88.31 -11.56 32.34
C LEU A 718 89.64 -11.07 31.75
N GLN A 719 89.70 -9.83 31.26
CA GLN A 719 90.90 -9.24 30.67
C GLN A 719 91.99 -8.95 31.72
N GLU A 720 91.62 -8.50 32.92
CA GLU A 720 92.55 -8.40 34.06
C GLU A 720 93.16 -9.75 34.41
N ARG A 721 92.34 -10.80 34.48
CA ARG A 721 92.78 -12.17 34.76
C ARG A 721 93.66 -12.75 33.64
N GLU A 722 93.35 -12.46 32.39
CA GLU A 722 94.20 -12.84 31.25
C GLU A 722 95.58 -12.15 31.34
N ASN A 723 95.60 -10.85 31.56
CA ASN A 723 96.83 -10.07 31.72
C ASN A 723 97.70 -10.59 32.89
N GLU A 724 97.07 -10.99 34.00
CA GLU A 724 97.78 -11.59 35.14
C GLU A 724 98.40 -12.94 34.77
N LEU A 725 97.64 -13.83 34.11
CA LEU A 725 98.15 -15.13 33.65
C LEU A 725 99.27 -14.99 32.62
N GLN A 726 99.17 -14.03 31.68
CA GLN A 726 100.24 -13.73 30.72
C GLN A 726 101.51 -13.24 31.42
N LYS A 727 101.40 -12.37 32.45
CA LYS A 727 102.54 -11.96 33.29
C LYS A 727 103.19 -13.13 34.03
N GLN A 728 102.39 -14.01 34.63
CA GLN A 728 102.89 -15.21 35.32
C GLN A 728 103.60 -16.16 34.34
N TYR A 729 103.08 -16.32 33.12
CA TYR A 729 103.73 -17.11 32.07
C TYR A 729 105.06 -16.47 31.63
N GLY A 730 105.08 -15.16 31.36
CA GLY A 730 106.30 -14.42 31.01
C GLY A 730 107.38 -14.52 32.10
N ALA A 731 107.02 -14.40 33.37
CA ALA A 731 107.94 -14.57 34.49
C ALA A 731 108.53 -16.00 34.55
N ARG A 732 107.71 -17.04 34.30
CA ARG A 732 108.20 -18.43 34.22
C ARG A 732 109.12 -18.67 33.02
N MET A 733 108.84 -18.04 31.88
CA MET A 733 109.71 -18.11 30.70
C MET A 733 111.05 -17.42 30.93
N ALA A 734 111.09 -16.30 31.66
CA ALA A 734 112.32 -15.64 32.06
C ALA A 734 113.20 -16.55 32.96
N ILE A 735 112.60 -17.20 33.97
CA ILE A 735 113.27 -18.18 34.84
C ILE A 735 113.78 -19.42 34.07
N LEU A 736 113.20 -19.72 32.90
CA LEU A 736 113.64 -20.81 32.00
C LEU A 736 114.74 -20.38 31.02
N SER A 737 115.10 -19.10 30.98
CA SER A 737 116.13 -18.52 30.10
C SER A 737 117.41 -18.08 30.84
N GLU A 738 117.39 -18.09 32.17
CA GLU A 738 118.56 -18.03 33.05
C GLU A 738 119.07 -19.44 33.40
#